data_AF-A0A409WG49-F1
#
_entry.id   AF-A0A409WG49-F1
#
_cell.length_a   1.000
_cell.length_b   1.000
_cell.length_c   1.000
_cell.angle_alpha   90.00
_cell.angle_beta   90.00
_cell.angle_gamma   90.00
#
_symmetry.space_group_name_H-M   'P 1'
#
loop_
_entity.id
_entity.type
_entity.pdbx_description
1 polymer ?
#
loop_
_entity_poly.entity_id
_entity_poly.type
_entity_poly.pdbx_seq_one_letter_code
_entity_poly.pdbx_strand_id
1 'polypeptide(L)'
;MFTTARLRLRGSMPSDAENLLALYNDERVAPWITEGYIVPKHATYLETINAFIASCILSCVVEETETGDFVGLSSFVGQGEAKNRNAIMCIALMPRHWSKGYGAEVMSFLIDYAFHDMNMHRVSLTVFEGNERAMELYRRLLSSWMMSLPSHTQVSYETPSLPVLLSLSAYLYLLSFTSALFETATNAPLLGPLLTGILLGPSVAGLLTPAIQQSFIDLGYIGLLLIVFEAGLSTHLPLLLRNAGISCAAALTGILLPIALSMALLRGAYSYTVLQAFAAGAALCSTSLGTTLALLTPALRRTRVGSVLMCAALLDDVVGLVVAGIIPGLADAQAGVRWETIVRPVLVSVAFAVGTPLLAWVLRKGLLRIDLRGDSWKMQTGTHTAPRWRVLGLVYGTRTQLFCIVLTLSAFVAGTKYAGTSELFGAYLAGAFLAYIFTWTGPGHSPGTSDLDPDPSSQSTVSPAEPSTSSPITPGTIPTFVPSVIDDDENPHNAPLEAFNTHLLPILSPLLGPIFFASIGAALPVGTLFTIRNNSNDTKRGGEGSHSVVWRGIVYSVLMVLAKMGVGVWMFAWPEPAGGGRGERGVVVHDSLRDESGRGRDYSRPPLPPLPSLSRSGLDLKPSAASAVEGTAGHGAGQLAQFALSGRQRQNEKANPDEPTRKRAAALLGLAMVARGEIALIIAQLARPLLVGSGDSFDGTVDGGRGNAITMDEEPFAVVIWAILISTVGGALGVGVLLGSWKRRDGGGGSGGSVG
;
A
#
# COMPACT_ATOMS: atom_id res chain seq x y z
N MET A 1 52.68 0.50 -19.12
CA MET A 1 53.44 0.22 -17.88
C MET A 1 52.53 0.59 -16.73
N PHE A 2 52.27 -0.34 -15.84
CA PHE A 2 51.33 -0.18 -14.73
C PHE A 2 52.07 -0.36 -13.40
N THR A 3 51.62 0.31 -12.36
CA THR A 3 52.25 0.29 -11.04
C THR A 3 51.19 0.07 -9.98
N THR A 4 51.40 -0.91 -9.11
CA THR A 4 50.64 -1.14 -7.89
C THR A 4 51.44 -0.61 -6.69
N ALA A 5 50.99 -0.92 -5.46
CA ALA A 5 51.66 -0.45 -4.25
C ALA A 5 53.13 -0.90 -4.16
N ARG A 6 53.43 -2.14 -4.55
CA ARG A 6 54.77 -2.74 -4.45
C ARG A 6 55.33 -3.24 -5.78
N LEU A 7 54.47 -3.44 -6.78
CA LEU A 7 54.84 -4.10 -8.03
C LEU A 7 54.70 -3.18 -9.23
N ARG A 8 55.49 -3.49 -10.26
CA ARG A 8 55.50 -2.81 -11.54
C ARG A 8 55.25 -3.86 -12.62
N LEU A 9 54.23 -3.63 -13.43
CA LEU A 9 53.80 -4.50 -14.51
C LEU A 9 54.16 -3.83 -15.84
N ARG A 10 55.11 -4.42 -16.56
CA ARG A 10 55.66 -3.87 -17.82
C ARG A 10 55.72 -4.91 -18.92
N GLY A 11 55.90 -4.47 -20.16
CA GLY A 11 56.15 -5.37 -21.28
C GLY A 11 57.46 -6.15 -21.11
N SER A 12 57.50 -7.34 -21.72
CA SER A 12 58.69 -8.19 -21.78
C SER A 12 59.81 -7.52 -22.59
N MET A 13 61.04 -7.60 -22.10
CA MET A 13 62.26 -7.11 -22.76
C MET A 13 63.20 -8.27 -23.09
N PRO A 14 64.13 -8.12 -24.05
CA PRO A 14 65.14 -9.15 -24.33
C PRO A 14 65.98 -9.55 -23.11
N SER A 15 66.18 -8.64 -22.16
CA SER A 15 66.88 -8.90 -20.88
C SER A 15 66.13 -9.85 -19.95
N ASP A 16 64.82 -10.04 -20.12
CA ASP A 16 64.02 -10.94 -19.28
C ASP A 16 64.12 -12.40 -19.72
N ALA A 17 64.78 -12.69 -20.86
CA ALA A 17 64.86 -14.01 -21.47
C ALA A 17 65.37 -15.08 -20.48
N GLU A 18 66.44 -14.80 -19.74
CA GLU A 18 66.97 -15.76 -18.76
C GLU A 18 65.99 -16.01 -17.60
N ASN A 19 65.35 -14.95 -17.10
CA ASN A 19 64.38 -15.04 -16.01
C ASN A 19 63.09 -15.78 -16.42
N LEU A 20 62.61 -15.54 -17.65
CA LEU A 20 61.46 -16.25 -18.21
C LEU A 20 61.76 -17.72 -18.42
N LEU A 21 62.93 -18.05 -18.99
CA LEU A 21 63.34 -19.46 -19.15
C LEU A 21 63.52 -20.14 -17.79
N ALA A 22 64.08 -19.44 -16.81
CA ALA A 22 64.20 -19.94 -15.45
C ALA A 22 62.84 -20.21 -14.79
N LEU A 23 61.83 -19.36 -15.03
CA LEU A 23 60.47 -19.56 -14.51
C LEU A 23 59.84 -20.85 -15.04
N TYR A 24 60.02 -21.14 -16.33
CA TYR A 24 59.52 -22.37 -16.97
C TYR A 24 60.33 -23.62 -16.62
N ASN A 25 61.55 -23.47 -16.09
CA ASN A 25 62.42 -24.55 -15.66
C ASN A 25 62.43 -24.79 -14.15
N ASP A 26 61.83 -23.92 -13.34
CA ASP A 26 61.74 -24.15 -11.88
C ASP A 26 60.83 -25.35 -11.61
N GLU A 27 61.37 -26.36 -10.93
CA GLU A 27 60.69 -27.63 -10.65
C GLU A 27 59.38 -27.46 -9.86
N ARG A 28 59.24 -26.35 -9.11
CA ARG A 28 58.04 -26.05 -8.32
C ARG A 28 56.98 -25.29 -9.12
N VAL A 29 57.38 -24.64 -10.21
CA VAL A 29 56.48 -23.82 -11.06
C VAL A 29 56.06 -24.58 -12.30
N ALA A 30 57.00 -25.25 -12.98
CA ALA A 30 56.79 -25.99 -14.22
C ALA A 30 55.57 -26.95 -14.22
N PRO A 31 55.27 -27.70 -13.14
CA PRO A 31 54.08 -28.55 -13.08
C PRO A 31 52.75 -27.79 -13.21
N TRP A 32 52.74 -26.49 -12.92
CA TRP A 32 51.52 -25.67 -12.80
C TRP A 32 51.32 -24.68 -13.95
N ILE A 33 52.31 -24.51 -14.82
CA ILE A 33 52.27 -23.54 -15.93
C ILE A 33 52.42 -24.18 -17.30
N THR A 34 52.67 -25.50 -17.35
CA THR A 34 52.87 -26.25 -18.60
C THR A 34 51.92 -27.44 -18.64
N GLU A 35 51.22 -27.64 -19.75
CA GLU A 35 50.34 -28.81 -19.96
C GLU A 35 51.12 -30.05 -20.46
N GLY A 36 52.33 -29.85 -20.98
CA GLY A 36 53.17 -30.93 -21.52
C GLY A 36 54.11 -31.56 -20.49
N TYR A 37 55.02 -32.40 -20.97
CA TYR A 37 56.01 -33.05 -20.11
C TYR A 37 56.90 -32.04 -19.35
N ILE A 38 57.07 -32.32 -18.05
CA ILE A 38 57.98 -31.59 -17.15
C ILE A 38 59.40 -32.08 -17.42
N VAL A 39 60.08 -31.37 -18.31
CA VAL A 39 61.46 -31.64 -18.72
C VAL A 39 62.22 -30.32 -18.85
N PRO A 40 63.55 -30.30 -18.60
CA PRO A 40 64.37 -29.11 -18.80
C PRO A 40 64.19 -28.53 -20.20
N LYS A 41 63.75 -27.27 -20.26
CA LYS A 41 63.55 -26.49 -21.48
C LYS A 41 64.86 -25.83 -21.87
N HIS A 42 65.29 -26.07 -23.10
CA HIS A 42 66.48 -25.44 -23.68
C HIS A 42 66.20 -23.99 -24.08
N ALA A 43 67.25 -23.21 -24.37
CA ALA A 43 67.13 -21.81 -24.79
C ALA A 43 66.19 -21.59 -25.99
N THR A 44 66.04 -22.56 -26.89
CA THR A 44 65.10 -22.51 -28.01
C THR A 44 63.63 -22.41 -27.58
N TYR A 45 63.30 -22.85 -26.36
CA TYR A 45 61.94 -22.74 -25.82
C TYR A 45 61.52 -21.29 -25.56
N LEU A 46 62.46 -20.33 -25.52
CA LEU A 46 62.14 -18.91 -25.48
C LEU A 46 61.34 -18.44 -26.68
N GLU A 47 61.51 -19.08 -27.84
CA GLU A 47 60.70 -18.79 -29.03
C GLU A 47 59.22 -19.09 -28.76
N THR A 48 58.93 -20.21 -28.09
CA THR A 48 57.58 -20.60 -27.67
C THR A 48 57.01 -19.62 -26.65
N ILE A 49 57.80 -19.21 -25.66
CA ILE A 49 57.38 -18.23 -24.64
C ILE A 49 57.04 -16.89 -25.31
N ASN A 50 57.90 -16.42 -26.21
CA ASN A 50 57.69 -15.16 -26.93
C ASN A 50 56.49 -15.23 -27.88
N ALA A 51 56.26 -16.37 -28.55
CA ALA A 51 55.07 -16.59 -29.36
C ALA A 51 53.80 -16.53 -28.50
N PHE A 52 53.81 -17.12 -27.30
CA PHE A 52 52.70 -17.02 -26.36
C PHE A 52 52.45 -15.57 -25.92
N ILE A 53 53.50 -14.84 -25.51
CA ILE A 53 53.41 -13.42 -25.11
C ILE A 53 52.81 -12.58 -26.23
N ALA A 54 53.25 -12.80 -27.48
CA ALA A 54 52.74 -12.09 -28.65
C ALA A 54 51.28 -12.42 -28.99
N SER A 55 50.79 -13.61 -28.61
CA SER A 55 49.40 -14.03 -28.82
C SER A 55 48.42 -13.47 -27.77
N CYS A 56 48.92 -12.95 -26.65
CA CYS A 56 48.10 -12.42 -25.57
C CYS A 56 47.48 -11.05 -25.93
N ILE A 57 46.28 -10.77 -25.41
CA ILE A 57 45.68 -9.42 -25.44
C ILE A 57 46.55 -8.45 -24.63
N LEU A 58 47.03 -8.92 -23.49
CA LEU A 58 47.95 -8.22 -22.61
C LEU A 58 48.90 -9.24 -21.99
N SER A 59 50.19 -8.95 -21.97
CA SER A 59 51.16 -9.73 -21.21
C SER A 59 52.13 -8.80 -20.50
N CYS A 60 52.30 -9.03 -19.21
CA CYS A 60 53.04 -8.20 -18.29
C CYS A 60 54.05 -9.04 -17.51
N VAL A 61 55.32 -8.69 -17.64
CA VAL A 61 56.36 -9.05 -16.67
C VAL A 61 56.11 -8.25 -15.40
N VAL A 62 56.10 -8.94 -14.27
CA VAL A 62 55.92 -8.38 -12.94
C VAL A 62 57.30 -8.26 -12.30
N GLU A 63 57.68 -7.05 -11.91
CA GLU A 63 58.91 -6.78 -11.16
C GLU A 63 58.62 -6.00 -9.88
N GLU A 64 59.48 -6.17 -8.87
CA GLU A 64 59.36 -5.45 -7.61
C GLU A 64 59.88 -4.02 -7.77
N THR A 65 59.11 -3.02 -7.33
CA THR A 65 59.38 -1.62 -7.66
C THR A 65 60.66 -1.08 -7.01
N GLU A 66 61.01 -1.57 -5.83
CA GLU A 66 62.19 -1.12 -5.07
C GLU A 66 63.49 -1.77 -5.55
N THR A 67 63.47 -3.07 -5.83
CA THR A 67 64.67 -3.85 -6.15
C THR A 67 64.89 -4.04 -7.65
N GLY A 68 63.83 -3.91 -8.45
CA GLY A 68 63.83 -4.30 -9.86
C GLY A 68 63.90 -5.82 -10.08
N ASP A 69 63.73 -6.64 -9.03
CA ASP A 69 63.81 -8.10 -9.15
C ASP A 69 62.61 -8.65 -9.93
N PHE A 70 62.86 -9.66 -10.77
CA PHE A 70 61.85 -10.35 -11.56
C PHE A 70 60.97 -11.21 -10.65
N VAL A 71 59.69 -10.85 -10.56
CA VAL A 71 58.72 -11.54 -9.71
C VAL A 71 57.97 -12.61 -10.50
N GLY A 72 57.64 -12.37 -11.76
CA GLY A 72 56.90 -13.35 -12.58
C GLY A 72 56.29 -12.79 -13.87
N LEU A 73 55.34 -13.54 -14.41
CA LEU A 73 54.59 -13.21 -15.62
C LEU A 73 53.09 -13.27 -15.34
N SER A 74 52.34 -12.34 -15.92
CA SER A 74 50.88 -12.35 -15.91
C SER A 74 50.32 -11.92 -17.27
N SER A 75 49.21 -12.52 -17.70
CA SER A 75 48.68 -12.30 -19.05
C SER A 75 47.16 -12.43 -19.13
N PHE A 76 46.57 -11.77 -20.12
CA PHE A 76 45.24 -12.05 -20.65
C PHE A 76 45.35 -12.68 -22.03
N VAL A 77 44.88 -13.92 -22.15
CA VAL A 77 44.78 -14.66 -23.41
C VAL A 77 43.38 -14.49 -23.98
N GLY A 78 43.25 -14.07 -25.24
CA GLY A 78 41.94 -13.91 -25.87
C GLY A 78 41.23 -15.24 -26.11
N GLN A 79 39.92 -15.27 -25.91
CA GLN A 79 39.09 -16.44 -26.19
C GLN A 79 38.17 -16.18 -27.39
N GLY A 80 38.54 -16.73 -28.53
CA GLY A 80 37.78 -16.62 -29.77
C GLY A 80 37.79 -15.19 -30.35
N GLU A 81 36.63 -14.72 -30.80
CA GLU A 81 36.50 -13.42 -31.44
C GLU A 81 36.60 -12.26 -30.43
N ALA A 82 37.41 -11.26 -30.75
CA ALA A 82 37.60 -10.06 -29.91
C ALA A 82 36.29 -9.33 -29.57
N LYS A 83 35.25 -9.45 -30.42
CA LYS A 83 33.91 -8.89 -30.19
C LYS A 83 33.23 -9.46 -28.94
N ASN A 84 33.53 -10.70 -28.56
CA ASN A 84 32.92 -11.34 -27.40
C ASN A 84 33.50 -10.81 -26.08
N ARG A 85 34.66 -10.14 -26.12
CA ARG A 85 35.34 -9.54 -24.95
C ARG A 85 35.52 -10.54 -23.80
N ASN A 86 35.99 -11.72 -24.18
CA ASN A 86 36.28 -12.82 -23.27
C ASN A 86 37.80 -13.04 -23.18
N ALA A 87 38.32 -13.14 -21.97
CA ALA A 87 39.74 -13.39 -21.73
C ALA A 87 39.97 -14.49 -20.69
N ILE A 88 41.05 -15.25 -20.87
CA ILE A 88 41.63 -16.12 -19.84
C ILE A 88 42.78 -15.38 -19.18
N MET A 89 42.73 -15.24 -17.86
CA MET A 89 43.81 -14.69 -17.06
C MET A 89 44.81 -15.78 -16.67
N CYS A 90 46.09 -15.48 -16.80
CA CYS A 90 47.20 -16.35 -16.41
C CYS A 90 48.13 -15.60 -15.45
N ILE A 91 48.67 -16.31 -14.46
CA ILE A 91 49.67 -15.79 -13.52
C ILE A 91 50.67 -16.88 -13.16
N ALA A 92 51.95 -16.54 -13.20
CA ALA A 92 53.06 -17.41 -12.81
C ALA A 92 54.10 -16.57 -12.08
N LEU A 93 54.37 -16.88 -10.81
CA LEU A 93 55.33 -16.14 -9.98
C LEU A 93 56.49 -17.05 -9.57
N MET A 94 57.68 -16.48 -9.46
CA MET A 94 58.87 -17.18 -8.96
C MET A 94 58.69 -17.58 -7.49
N PRO A 95 59.13 -18.79 -7.07
CA PRO A 95 58.88 -19.29 -5.71
C PRO A 95 59.42 -18.43 -4.59
N ARG A 96 60.54 -17.72 -4.84
CA ARG A 96 61.15 -16.78 -3.88
C ARG A 96 60.27 -15.58 -3.50
N HIS A 97 59.22 -15.31 -4.28
CA HIS A 97 58.26 -14.24 -4.01
C HIS A 97 56.89 -14.75 -3.53
N TRP A 98 56.72 -16.07 -3.39
CA TRP A 98 55.48 -16.62 -2.87
C TRP A 98 55.26 -16.25 -1.39
N SER A 99 53.99 -16.26 -0.95
CA SER A 99 53.57 -15.89 0.41
C SER A 99 53.82 -14.42 0.84
N LYS A 100 54.27 -13.54 -0.07
CA LYS A 100 54.43 -12.09 0.19
C LYS A 100 53.18 -11.25 -0.13
N GLY A 101 52.10 -11.90 -0.56
CA GLY A 101 50.85 -11.26 -1.01
C GLY A 101 50.87 -10.76 -2.47
N TYR A 102 51.96 -10.94 -3.21
CA TYR A 102 52.10 -10.45 -4.60
C TYR A 102 51.08 -11.06 -5.57
N GLY A 103 50.74 -12.34 -5.41
CA GLY A 103 49.67 -12.95 -6.21
C GLY A 103 48.32 -12.24 -6.06
N ALA A 104 47.98 -11.83 -4.84
CA ALA A 104 46.72 -11.11 -4.59
C ALA A 104 46.74 -9.70 -5.19
N GLU A 105 47.87 -9.01 -5.05
CA GLU A 105 48.05 -7.66 -5.58
C GLU A 105 47.99 -7.62 -7.10
N VAL A 106 48.68 -8.54 -7.78
CA VAL A 106 48.65 -8.67 -9.24
C VAL A 106 47.25 -9.02 -9.73
N MET A 107 46.58 -9.98 -9.10
CA MET A 107 45.24 -10.39 -9.51
C MET A 107 44.19 -9.30 -9.31
N SER A 108 44.22 -8.57 -8.19
CA SER A 108 43.29 -7.47 -7.96
C SER A 108 43.42 -6.42 -9.05
N PHE A 109 44.65 -6.00 -9.36
CA PHE A 109 44.92 -5.06 -10.44
C PHE A 109 44.41 -5.58 -11.79
N LEU A 110 44.67 -6.84 -12.14
CA LEU A 110 44.24 -7.41 -13.42
C LEU A 110 42.73 -7.48 -13.55
N ILE A 111 42.02 -7.89 -12.50
CA ILE A 111 40.55 -7.95 -12.49
C ILE A 111 39.98 -6.54 -12.69
N ASP A 112 40.46 -5.56 -11.93
CA ASP A 112 40.02 -4.16 -12.05
C ASP A 112 40.28 -3.64 -13.47
N TYR A 113 41.49 -3.82 -13.99
CA TYR A 113 41.88 -3.38 -15.33
C TYR A 113 41.04 -4.05 -16.43
N ALA A 114 40.70 -5.33 -16.27
CA ALA A 114 39.91 -6.04 -17.27
C ALA A 114 38.47 -5.52 -17.39
N PHE A 115 37.81 -5.22 -16.27
CA PHE A 115 36.43 -4.78 -16.28
C PHE A 115 36.30 -3.26 -16.47
N HIS A 116 37.17 -2.47 -15.87
CA HIS A 116 37.09 -1.01 -15.96
C HIS A 116 37.73 -0.44 -17.22
N ASP A 117 38.97 -0.83 -17.53
CA ASP A 117 39.73 -0.22 -18.63
C ASP A 117 39.54 -0.97 -19.95
N MET A 118 39.53 -2.30 -19.92
CA MET A 118 39.35 -3.12 -21.13
C MET A 118 37.87 -3.43 -21.45
N ASN A 119 36.95 -3.15 -20.53
CA ASN A 119 35.51 -3.40 -20.67
C ASN A 119 35.18 -4.85 -21.09
N MET A 120 35.87 -5.81 -20.48
CA MET A 120 35.67 -7.25 -20.74
C MET A 120 34.31 -7.72 -20.24
N HIS A 121 33.63 -8.58 -21.00
CA HIS A 121 32.38 -9.21 -20.57
C HIS A 121 32.63 -10.37 -19.61
N ARG A 122 33.71 -11.13 -19.82
CA ARG A 122 34.05 -12.28 -18.99
C ARG A 122 35.57 -12.44 -18.89
N VAL A 123 36.04 -12.58 -17.66
CA VAL A 123 37.38 -13.07 -17.35
C VAL A 123 37.24 -14.44 -16.71
N SER A 124 37.99 -15.40 -17.23
CA SER A 124 38.10 -16.76 -16.67
C SER A 124 39.54 -17.07 -16.32
N LEU A 125 39.77 -18.06 -15.46
CA LEU A 125 41.10 -18.62 -15.21
C LEU A 125 40.99 -20.13 -15.13
N THR A 126 42.08 -20.82 -15.43
CA THR A 126 42.20 -22.27 -15.22
C THR A 126 43.27 -22.53 -14.17
N VAL A 127 43.08 -23.60 -13.39
CA VAL A 127 44.03 -24.02 -12.37
C VAL A 127 44.08 -25.54 -12.33
N PHE A 128 45.28 -26.09 -12.21
CA PHE A 128 45.45 -27.53 -11.99
C PHE A 128 44.96 -27.89 -10.59
N GLU A 129 44.21 -28.99 -10.48
CA GLU A 129 43.58 -29.44 -9.23
C GLU A 129 44.57 -29.61 -8.07
N GLY A 130 45.83 -29.97 -8.35
CA GLY A 130 46.88 -30.11 -7.34
C GLY A 130 47.47 -28.79 -6.79
N ASN A 131 47.11 -27.63 -7.34
CA ASN A 131 47.67 -26.33 -6.94
C ASN A 131 46.82 -25.66 -5.85
N GLU A 132 46.87 -26.21 -4.64
CA GLU A 132 46.09 -25.73 -3.47
C GLU A 132 46.31 -24.24 -3.17
N ARG A 133 47.54 -23.75 -3.34
CA ARG A 133 47.92 -22.36 -3.06
C ARG A 133 47.20 -21.38 -3.99
N ALA A 134 47.16 -21.69 -5.28
CA ALA A 134 46.46 -20.87 -6.26
C ALA A 134 44.95 -20.96 -6.05
N MET A 135 44.41 -22.16 -5.82
CA MET A 135 42.98 -22.35 -5.53
C MET A 135 42.52 -21.54 -4.31
N GLU A 136 43.28 -21.52 -3.22
CA GLU A 136 42.95 -20.74 -2.03
C GLU A 136 42.97 -19.23 -2.31
N LEU A 137 43.99 -18.74 -3.02
CA LEU A 137 44.06 -17.34 -3.45
C LEU A 137 42.84 -16.96 -4.30
N TYR A 138 42.50 -17.80 -5.28
CA TYR A 138 41.40 -17.56 -6.20
C TYR A 138 40.06 -17.59 -5.46
N ARG A 139 39.82 -18.59 -4.60
CA ARG A 139 38.60 -18.65 -3.77
C ARG A 139 38.46 -17.42 -2.89
N ARG A 140 39.53 -16.96 -2.24
CA ARG A 140 39.49 -15.80 -1.35
C ARG A 140 39.20 -14.49 -2.10
N LEU A 141 39.82 -14.28 -3.26
CA LEU A 141 39.58 -13.09 -4.06
C LEU A 141 38.21 -13.13 -4.73
N LEU A 142 37.83 -14.28 -5.29
CA LEU A 142 36.52 -14.48 -5.91
C LEU A 142 35.40 -14.46 -4.88
N SER A 143 35.56 -14.95 -3.65
CA SER A 143 34.51 -14.84 -2.62
C SER A 143 34.27 -13.39 -2.20
N SER A 144 35.34 -12.63 -2.00
CA SER A 144 35.28 -11.18 -1.74
C SER A 144 34.60 -10.42 -2.89
N TRP A 145 34.83 -10.82 -4.14
CA TRP A 145 34.20 -10.22 -5.32
C TRP A 145 32.79 -10.76 -5.61
N MET A 146 32.51 -12.04 -5.36
CA MET A 146 31.18 -12.65 -5.54
C MET A 146 30.19 -12.10 -4.52
N MET A 147 30.64 -11.72 -3.31
CA MET A 147 29.81 -10.96 -2.37
C MET A 147 29.40 -9.58 -2.93
N SER A 148 30.10 -9.06 -3.94
CA SER A 148 29.82 -7.76 -4.58
C SER A 148 28.99 -7.85 -5.87
N LEU A 149 28.77 -9.04 -6.42
CA LEU A 149 27.98 -9.25 -7.65
C LEU A 149 26.65 -9.94 -7.31
N PRO A 150 25.50 -9.43 -7.79
CA PRO A 150 24.22 -10.14 -7.65
C PRO A 150 24.31 -11.48 -8.40
N SER A 151 24.36 -12.59 -7.68
CA SER A 151 24.41 -13.91 -8.29
C SER A 151 23.05 -14.28 -8.86
N HIS A 152 22.91 -14.23 -10.19
CA HIS A 152 21.84 -14.96 -10.89
C HIS A 152 22.15 -16.46 -10.84
N THR A 153 22.06 -17.05 -9.65
CA THR A 153 22.19 -18.49 -9.45
C THR A 153 20.86 -19.12 -9.85
N GLN A 154 20.86 -20.03 -10.82
CA GLN A 154 19.71 -20.85 -11.14
C GLN A 154 19.32 -21.64 -9.87
N VAL A 155 18.12 -21.40 -9.34
CA VAL A 155 17.64 -22.10 -8.14
C VAL A 155 17.23 -23.52 -8.56
N SER A 156 17.97 -24.53 -8.10
CA SER A 156 17.59 -25.94 -8.28
C SER A 156 16.29 -26.23 -7.54
N TYR A 157 15.37 -26.98 -8.17
CA TYR A 157 14.15 -27.41 -7.51
C TYR A 157 14.48 -28.49 -6.47
N GLU A 158 14.40 -28.11 -5.20
CA GLU A 158 14.53 -29.02 -4.07
C GLU A 158 13.17 -29.17 -3.39
N THR A 159 12.80 -30.40 -3.06
CA THR A 159 11.57 -30.68 -2.34
C THR A 159 11.66 -30.11 -0.92
N PRO A 160 10.69 -29.30 -0.45
CA PRO A 160 10.70 -28.79 0.90
C PRO A 160 10.57 -29.93 1.92
N SER A 161 11.22 -29.78 3.06
CA SER A 161 11.16 -30.76 4.15
C SER A 161 9.77 -30.82 4.77
N LEU A 162 9.40 -31.99 5.30
CA LEU A 162 8.08 -32.22 5.93
C LEU A 162 7.75 -31.19 7.04
N PRO A 163 8.67 -30.78 7.94
CA PRO A 163 8.39 -29.75 8.93
C PRO A 163 8.00 -28.41 8.33
N VAL A 164 8.61 -28.02 7.19
CA VAL A 164 8.27 -26.78 6.48
C VAL A 164 6.89 -26.87 5.86
N LEU A 165 6.54 -28.00 5.25
CA LEU A 165 5.20 -28.21 4.69
C LEU A 165 4.11 -28.21 5.77
N LEU A 166 4.37 -28.85 6.91
CA LEU A 166 3.42 -28.92 8.01
C LEU A 166 3.24 -27.56 8.68
N SER A 167 4.33 -26.81 8.92
CA SER A 167 4.27 -25.46 9.48
C SER A 167 3.53 -24.49 8.56
N LEU A 168 3.81 -24.51 7.25
CA LEU A 168 3.12 -23.68 6.27
C LEU A 168 1.61 -24.00 6.18
N SER A 169 1.26 -25.28 6.05
CA SER A 169 -0.14 -25.70 5.95
C SER A 169 -0.92 -25.40 7.23
N ALA A 170 -0.32 -25.64 8.40
CA ALA A 170 -0.91 -25.27 9.69
C ALA A 170 -1.07 -23.75 9.81
N TYR A 171 -0.06 -22.97 9.44
CA TYR A 171 -0.11 -21.51 9.48
C TYR A 171 -1.27 -20.98 8.63
N LEU A 172 -1.35 -21.36 7.34
CA LEU A 172 -2.41 -20.92 6.44
C LEU A 172 -3.81 -21.33 6.92
N TYR A 173 -3.96 -22.55 7.44
CA TYR A 173 -5.23 -23.00 8.01
C TYR A 173 -5.62 -22.19 9.25
N LEU A 174 -4.67 -21.93 10.16
CA LEU A 174 -4.91 -21.19 11.39
C LEU A 174 -5.28 -19.73 11.13
N LEU A 175 -4.74 -19.09 10.08
CA LEU A 175 -5.18 -17.75 9.65
C LEU A 175 -6.69 -17.72 9.36
N SER A 176 -7.19 -18.67 8.58
CA SER A 176 -8.61 -18.76 8.23
C SER A 176 -9.46 -19.13 9.45
N PHE A 177 -9.05 -20.16 10.21
CA PHE A 177 -9.75 -20.64 11.38
C PHE A 177 -9.93 -19.56 12.45
N THR A 178 -8.84 -18.87 12.80
CA THR A 178 -8.90 -17.80 13.81
C THR A 178 -9.68 -16.59 13.33
N SER A 179 -9.65 -16.26 12.03
CA SER A 179 -10.48 -15.21 11.46
C SER A 179 -11.97 -15.51 11.66
N ALA A 180 -12.41 -16.73 11.33
CA ALA A 180 -13.81 -17.16 11.53
C ALA A 180 -14.22 -17.16 13.02
N LEU A 181 -13.31 -17.58 13.90
CA LEU A 181 -13.53 -17.55 15.34
C LEU A 181 -13.75 -16.11 15.86
N PHE A 182 -12.93 -15.16 15.41
CA PHE A 182 -13.05 -13.76 15.84
C PHE A 182 -14.23 -13.04 15.19
N GLU A 183 -14.62 -13.43 13.97
CA GLU A 183 -15.85 -12.94 13.33
C GLU A 183 -17.08 -13.26 14.18
N THR A 184 -17.21 -14.53 14.59
CA THR A 184 -18.34 -14.98 15.41
C THR A 184 -18.31 -14.42 16.83
N ALA A 185 -17.13 -14.33 17.45
CA ALA A 185 -17.00 -13.87 18.83
C ALA A 185 -17.10 -12.35 19.00
N THR A 186 -16.53 -11.58 18.07
CA THR A 186 -16.29 -10.13 18.27
C THR A 186 -16.72 -9.24 17.10
N ASN A 187 -17.17 -9.80 15.97
CA ASN A 187 -17.38 -9.09 14.69
C ASN A 187 -16.12 -8.36 14.19
N ALA A 188 -14.93 -8.87 14.55
CA ALA A 188 -13.64 -8.31 14.13
C ALA A 188 -12.73 -9.42 13.57
N PRO A 189 -13.04 -9.98 12.39
CA PRO A 189 -12.33 -11.14 11.81
C PRO A 189 -10.81 -10.95 11.75
N LEU A 190 -10.36 -9.72 11.48
CA LEU A 190 -8.95 -9.37 11.28
C LEU A 190 -8.06 -9.56 12.54
N LEU A 191 -8.67 -9.60 13.73
CA LEU A 191 -7.95 -9.85 14.98
C LEU A 191 -7.44 -11.30 15.08
N GLY A 192 -8.11 -12.26 14.44
CA GLY A 192 -7.70 -13.67 14.44
C GLY A 192 -6.34 -13.87 13.77
N PRO A 193 -6.17 -13.47 12.50
CA PRO A 193 -4.88 -13.52 11.82
C PRO A 193 -3.79 -12.75 12.54
N LEU A 194 -4.09 -11.56 13.09
CA LEU A 194 -3.14 -10.77 13.90
C LEU A 194 -2.64 -11.56 15.12
N LEU A 195 -3.55 -12.18 15.87
CA LEU A 195 -3.19 -13.02 17.02
C LEU A 195 -2.37 -14.25 16.59
N THR A 196 -2.75 -14.88 15.48
CA THR A 196 -2.01 -16.00 14.90
C THR A 196 -0.58 -15.62 14.56
N GLY A 197 -0.40 -14.43 13.98
CA GLY A 197 0.92 -13.85 13.72
C GLY A 197 1.76 -13.64 14.97
N ILE A 198 1.16 -13.15 16.06
CA ILE A 198 1.85 -12.98 17.35
C ILE A 198 2.28 -14.33 17.93
N LEU A 199 1.37 -15.31 17.94
CA LEU A 199 1.60 -16.61 18.59
C LEU A 199 2.55 -17.50 17.79
N LEU A 200 2.41 -17.54 16.46
CA LEU A 200 3.23 -18.38 15.58
C LEU A 200 4.48 -17.68 15.05
N GLY A 201 4.59 -16.36 15.26
CA GLY A 201 5.72 -15.55 14.88
C GLY A 201 7.00 -15.88 15.69
N PRO A 202 8.13 -15.25 15.31
CA PRO A 202 9.47 -15.54 15.84
C PRO A 202 9.58 -15.29 17.35
N SER A 203 8.78 -14.36 17.87
CA SER A 203 8.81 -13.96 19.27
C SER A 203 8.25 -15.01 20.24
N VAL A 204 7.40 -15.93 19.78
CA VAL A 204 6.67 -16.88 20.65
C VAL A 204 6.96 -18.32 20.25
N ALA A 205 6.36 -18.83 19.16
CA ALA A 205 6.57 -20.20 18.73
C ALA A 205 7.71 -20.36 17.71
N GLY A 206 8.02 -19.32 16.93
CA GLY A 206 9.06 -19.36 15.91
C GLY A 206 8.86 -20.46 14.87
N LEU A 207 7.61 -20.72 14.48
CA LEU A 207 7.26 -21.88 13.66
C LEU A 207 7.73 -21.75 12.21
N LEU A 208 7.79 -20.51 11.69
CA LEU A 208 8.19 -20.21 10.33
C LEU A 208 9.68 -19.82 10.27
N THR A 209 10.36 -20.25 9.20
CA THR A 209 11.73 -19.80 8.95
C THR A 209 11.76 -18.30 8.59
N PRO A 210 12.87 -17.58 8.87
CA PRO A 210 12.96 -16.15 8.56
C PRO A 210 12.67 -15.81 7.09
N ALA A 211 13.10 -16.66 6.16
CA ALA A 211 12.86 -16.48 4.72
C ALA A 211 11.36 -16.59 4.36
N ILE A 212 10.65 -17.56 4.94
CA ILE A 212 9.20 -17.72 4.75
C ILE A 212 8.47 -16.54 5.38
N GLN A 213 8.88 -16.12 6.58
CA GLN A 213 8.28 -14.99 7.26
C GLN A 213 8.41 -13.70 6.44
N GLN A 214 9.61 -13.42 5.91
CA GLN A 214 9.82 -12.25 5.05
C GLN A 214 8.95 -12.32 3.79
N SER A 215 8.85 -13.51 3.17
CA SER A 215 7.97 -13.72 2.01
C SER A 215 6.50 -13.41 2.32
N PHE A 216 6.02 -13.79 3.51
CA PHE A 216 4.66 -13.46 3.94
C PHE A 216 4.46 -11.99 4.28
N ILE A 217 5.48 -11.31 4.84
CA ILE A 217 5.44 -9.86 5.03
C ILE A 217 5.29 -9.17 3.68
N ASP A 218 6.10 -9.53 2.68
CA ASP A 218 6.06 -8.95 1.34
C ASP A 218 4.72 -9.22 0.66
N LEU A 219 4.20 -10.45 0.76
CA LEU A 219 2.90 -10.84 0.21
C LEU A 219 1.74 -10.14 0.92
N GLY A 220 1.82 -9.99 2.24
CA GLY A 220 0.87 -9.25 3.05
C GLY A 220 0.82 -7.77 2.67
N TYR A 221 1.98 -7.17 2.39
CA TYR A 221 2.04 -5.78 1.95
C TYR A 221 1.37 -5.57 0.58
N ILE A 222 1.44 -6.55 -0.34
CA ILE A 222 0.61 -6.54 -1.56
C ILE A 222 -0.88 -6.57 -1.21
N GLY A 223 -1.28 -7.40 -0.24
CA GLY A 223 -2.65 -7.42 0.29
C GLY A 223 -3.11 -6.06 0.81
N LEU A 224 -2.25 -5.37 1.56
CA LEU A 224 -2.53 -4.01 2.02
C LEU A 224 -2.74 -3.05 0.86
N LEU A 225 -1.84 -3.02 -0.14
CA LEU A 225 -1.99 -2.15 -1.31
C LEU A 225 -3.34 -2.38 -2.02
N LEU A 226 -3.78 -3.63 -2.13
CA LEU A 226 -5.07 -3.98 -2.72
C LEU A 226 -6.27 -3.54 -1.87
N ILE A 227 -6.22 -3.66 -0.54
CA ILE A 227 -7.27 -3.14 0.37
C ILE A 227 -7.42 -1.63 0.21
N VAL A 228 -6.29 -0.90 0.18
CA VAL A 228 -6.30 0.56 0.03
C VAL A 228 -6.79 0.98 -1.36
N PHE A 229 -6.38 0.24 -2.40
CA PHE A 229 -6.84 0.46 -3.76
C PHE A 229 -8.35 0.23 -3.92
N GLU A 230 -8.90 -0.84 -3.33
CA GLU A 230 -10.35 -1.11 -3.30
C GLU A 230 -11.13 0.05 -2.65
N ALA A 231 -10.58 0.63 -1.58
CA ALA A 231 -11.18 1.81 -0.97
C ALA A 231 -11.13 3.03 -1.89
N GLY A 232 -10.06 3.22 -2.65
CA GLY A 232 -9.99 4.21 -3.71
C GLY A 232 -11.09 4.02 -4.76
N LEU A 233 -11.29 2.78 -5.21
CA LEU A 233 -12.32 2.41 -6.21
C LEU A 233 -13.75 2.64 -5.72
N SER A 234 -13.98 2.48 -4.42
CA SER A 234 -15.31 2.57 -3.80
C SER A 234 -15.65 3.96 -3.24
N THR A 235 -14.69 4.90 -3.22
CA THR A 235 -14.90 6.24 -2.66
C THR A 235 -15.63 7.18 -3.62
N HIS A 236 -16.61 7.94 -3.11
CA HIS A 236 -17.21 9.06 -3.82
C HIS A 236 -16.37 10.34 -3.70
N LEU A 237 -15.59 10.65 -4.75
CA LEU A 237 -14.72 11.85 -4.80
C LEU A 237 -15.41 13.17 -4.47
N PRO A 238 -16.65 13.47 -4.95
CA PRO A 238 -17.29 14.74 -4.63
C PRO A 238 -17.57 14.92 -3.13
N LEU A 239 -17.89 13.83 -2.44
CA LEU A 239 -18.16 13.83 -1.00
C LEU A 239 -16.87 14.07 -0.21
N LEU A 240 -15.77 13.50 -0.69
CA LEU A 240 -14.43 13.68 -0.15
C LEU A 240 -13.97 15.14 -0.23
N LEU A 241 -14.12 15.76 -1.40
CA LEU A 241 -13.74 17.16 -1.59
C LEU A 241 -14.64 18.12 -0.81
N ARG A 242 -15.95 17.84 -0.71
CA ARG A 242 -16.89 18.67 0.06
C ARG A 242 -16.57 18.67 1.56
N ASN A 243 -16.04 17.58 2.08
CA ASN A 243 -15.74 17.41 3.50
C ASN A 243 -14.25 17.60 3.85
N ALA A 244 -13.41 17.98 2.88
CA ALA A 244 -11.96 18.07 3.05
C ALA A 244 -11.54 18.98 4.21
N GLY A 245 -12.26 20.08 4.47
CA GLY A 245 -11.98 20.97 5.60
C GLY A 245 -12.14 20.28 6.96
N ILE A 246 -13.24 19.54 7.15
CA ILE A 246 -13.49 18.76 8.38
C ILE A 246 -12.47 17.63 8.51
N SER A 247 -12.10 16.99 7.40
CA SER A 247 -11.04 15.97 7.38
C SER A 247 -9.67 16.52 7.75
N CYS A 248 -9.30 17.71 7.28
CA CYS A 248 -8.04 18.34 7.65
C CYS A 248 -8.00 18.66 9.15
N ALA A 249 -9.10 19.20 9.69
CA ALA A 249 -9.23 19.46 11.12
C ALA A 249 -9.14 18.17 11.94
N ALA A 250 -9.82 17.10 11.49
CA ALA A 250 -9.75 15.77 12.09
C ALA A 250 -8.32 15.20 12.07
N ALA A 251 -7.62 15.23 10.93
CA ALA A 251 -6.24 14.78 10.80
C ALA A 251 -5.29 15.58 11.71
N LEU A 252 -5.37 16.91 11.69
CA LEU A 252 -4.56 17.77 12.55
C LEU A 252 -4.77 17.46 14.03
N THR A 253 -6.02 17.28 14.47
CA THR A 253 -6.29 16.83 15.85
C THR A 253 -5.79 15.42 16.11
N GLY A 254 -5.91 14.52 15.13
CA GLY A 254 -5.42 13.14 15.19
C GLY A 254 -3.90 13.03 15.27
N ILE A 255 -3.17 14.07 14.89
CA ILE A 255 -1.70 14.14 14.96
C ILE A 255 -1.24 14.90 16.21
N LEU A 256 -1.71 16.14 16.36
CA LEU A 256 -1.22 17.07 17.38
C LEU A 256 -1.63 16.64 18.78
N LEU A 257 -2.85 16.12 18.97
CA LEU A 257 -3.34 15.76 20.30
C LEU A 257 -2.60 14.54 20.89
N PRO A 258 -2.37 13.43 20.16
CA PRO A 258 -1.50 12.34 20.64
C PRO A 258 -0.08 12.81 20.98
N ILE A 259 0.54 13.65 20.15
CA ILE A 259 1.89 14.16 20.42
C ILE A 259 1.91 15.01 21.68
N ALA A 260 0.99 15.97 21.82
CA ALA A 260 0.92 16.84 22.99
C ALA A 260 0.67 16.07 24.29
N LEU A 261 -0.25 15.10 24.27
CA LEU A 261 -0.54 14.26 25.43
C LEU A 261 0.62 13.29 25.76
N SER A 262 1.31 12.78 24.73
CA SER A 262 2.53 11.99 24.91
C SER A 262 3.62 12.79 25.62
N MET A 263 3.87 14.01 25.15
CA MET A 263 4.79 14.94 25.79
C MET A 263 4.40 15.21 27.24
N ALA A 264 3.13 15.48 27.52
CA ALA A 264 2.67 15.76 28.88
C ALA A 264 2.85 14.56 29.83
N LEU A 265 2.44 13.35 29.42
CA LEU A 265 2.52 12.16 30.27
C LEU A 265 3.95 11.66 30.42
N LEU A 266 4.67 11.43 29.32
CA LEU A 266 5.97 10.79 29.36
C LEU A 266 7.04 11.70 29.98
N ARG A 267 6.97 13.02 29.73
CA ARG A 267 7.86 13.98 30.39
C ARG A 267 7.46 14.22 31.84
N GLY A 268 6.16 14.43 32.10
CA GLY A 268 5.66 14.87 33.40
C GLY A 268 5.59 13.75 34.44
N ALA A 269 5.12 12.56 34.05
CA ALA A 269 4.91 11.45 34.97
C ALA A 269 6.05 10.42 34.94
N TYR A 270 6.61 10.11 33.76
CA TYR A 270 7.64 9.06 33.61
C TYR A 270 9.06 9.61 33.49
N SER A 271 9.23 10.94 33.53
CA SER A 271 10.53 11.63 33.49
C SER A 271 11.37 11.36 32.24
N TYR A 272 10.75 10.95 31.14
CA TYR A 272 11.43 10.74 29.86
C TYR A 272 11.96 12.06 29.29
N THR A 273 12.93 11.99 28.39
CA THR A 273 13.43 13.17 27.69
C THR A 273 12.37 13.73 26.73
N VAL A 274 12.50 15.01 26.38
CA VAL A 274 11.63 15.69 25.40
C VAL A 274 11.64 14.93 24.06
N LEU A 275 12.81 14.45 23.65
CA LEU A 275 12.99 13.76 22.37
C LEU A 275 12.40 12.34 22.40
N GLN A 276 12.55 11.60 23.50
CA GLN A 276 11.90 10.30 23.69
C GLN A 276 10.37 10.43 23.70
N ALA A 277 9.84 11.42 24.42
CA ALA A 277 8.40 11.66 24.48
C ALA A 277 7.84 12.09 23.12
N PHE A 278 8.57 12.93 22.38
CA PHE A 278 8.19 13.33 21.03
C PHE A 278 8.17 12.13 20.08
N ALA A 279 9.23 11.32 20.09
CA ALA A 279 9.35 10.14 19.24
C ALA A 279 8.27 9.09 19.55
N ALA A 280 7.95 8.90 20.83
CA ALA A 280 6.86 8.04 21.27
C ALA A 280 5.47 8.55 20.81
N GLY A 281 5.23 9.86 20.88
CA GLY A 281 4.00 10.49 20.40
C GLY A 281 3.88 10.45 18.88
N ALA A 282 4.99 10.63 18.17
CA ALA A 282 5.13 10.50 16.72
C ALA A 282 4.76 9.08 16.23
N ALA A 283 5.27 8.03 16.88
CA ALA A 283 4.91 6.66 16.53
C ALA A 283 3.40 6.40 16.69
N LEU A 284 2.79 6.93 17.76
CA LEU A 284 1.38 6.78 18.08
C LEU A 284 0.49 7.90 17.53
N CYS A 285 0.97 8.73 16.61
CA CYS A 285 0.09 9.64 15.87
C CYS A 285 -0.45 8.96 14.59
N SER A 286 0.34 8.09 13.96
CA SER A 286 -0.01 7.39 12.70
C SER A 286 -1.20 6.44 12.84
N THR A 287 -2.22 6.61 12.00
CA THR A 287 -3.41 5.73 11.95
C THR A 287 -3.18 4.60 10.94
N SER A 288 -3.72 3.40 11.17
CA SER A 288 -3.64 2.30 10.19
C SER A 288 -4.84 2.31 9.25
N LEU A 289 -4.64 2.88 8.06
CA LEU A 289 -5.68 2.92 7.05
C LEU A 289 -6.15 1.51 6.64
N GLY A 290 -5.23 0.53 6.56
CA GLY A 290 -5.54 -0.85 6.18
C GLY A 290 -6.44 -1.59 7.18
N THR A 291 -6.18 -1.49 8.49
CA THR A 291 -7.03 -2.11 9.52
C THR A 291 -8.42 -1.47 9.53
N THR A 292 -8.47 -0.15 9.44
CA THR A 292 -9.71 0.62 9.48
C THR A 292 -10.60 0.34 8.29
N LEU A 293 -10.03 0.29 7.09
CA LEU A 293 -10.76 -0.03 5.87
C LEU A 293 -11.32 -1.44 5.85
N ALA A 294 -10.52 -2.41 6.26
CA ALA A 294 -10.92 -3.80 6.27
C ALA A 294 -12.06 -4.08 7.27
N LEU A 295 -12.25 -3.23 8.29
CA LEU A 295 -13.38 -3.31 9.22
C LEU A 295 -14.64 -2.56 8.76
N LEU A 296 -14.50 -1.60 7.84
CA LEU A 296 -15.64 -0.82 7.34
C LEU A 296 -16.33 -1.56 6.20
N THR A 297 -17.66 -1.64 6.27
CA THR A 297 -18.47 -2.13 5.16
C THR A 297 -18.37 -1.19 3.95
N PRO A 298 -18.51 -1.71 2.71
CA PRO A 298 -18.48 -0.89 1.51
C PRO A 298 -19.50 0.28 1.53
N ALA A 299 -20.68 0.06 2.12
CA ALA A 299 -21.70 1.09 2.29
C ALA A 299 -21.20 2.23 3.20
N LEU A 300 -20.60 1.92 4.35
CA LEU A 300 -20.08 2.93 5.27
C LEU A 300 -18.94 3.75 4.65
N ARG A 301 -18.10 3.16 3.80
CA ARG A 301 -17.02 3.88 3.08
C ARG A 301 -17.56 4.97 2.16
N ARG A 302 -18.78 4.80 1.63
CA ARG A 302 -19.47 5.75 0.75
C ARG A 302 -20.21 6.87 1.49
N THR A 303 -20.35 6.77 2.81
CA THR A 303 -20.97 7.81 3.64
C THR A 303 -20.04 9.00 3.86
N ARG A 304 -20.58 10.11 4.38
CA ARG A 304 -19.77 11.28 4.74
C ARG A 304 -18.74 10.94 5.82
N VAL A 305 -19.13 10.12 6.80
CA VAL A 305 -18.23 9.67 7.88
C VAL A 305 -17.09 8.83 7.33
N GLY A 306 -17.39 7.86 6.45
CA GLY A 306 -16.37 7.05 5.78
C GLY A 306 -15.42 7.91 4.95
N SER A 307 -15.96 8.88 4.22
CA SER A 307 -15.16 9.83 3.45
C SER A 307 -14.27 10.72 4.33
N VAL A 308 -14.77 11.22 5.46
CA VAL A 308 -13.95 12.01 6.40
C VAL A 308 -12.83 11.17 7.00
N LEU A 309 -13.16 9.95 7.44
CA LEU A 309 -12.23 8.98 8.00
C LEU A 309 -11.12 8.63 7.00
N MET A 310 -11.46 8.36 5.75
CA MET A 310 -10.51 8.06 4.68
C MET A 310 -9.54 9.21 4.42
N CYS A 311 -10.06 10.43 4.25
CA CYS A 311 -9.20 11.58 4.01
C CYS A 311 -8.26 11.85 5.20
N ALA A 312 -8.78 11.76 6.42
CA ALA A 312 -7.96 12.01 7.59
C ALA A 312 -6.90 10.92 7.80
N ALA A 313 -7.21 9.65 7.54
CA ALA A 313 -6.24 8.55 7.62
C ALA A 313 -5.14 8.69 6.54
N LEU A 314 -5.48 9.08 5.31
CA LEU A 314 -4.50 9.32 4.24
C LEU A 314 -3.58 10.50 4.55
N LEU A 315 -4.10 11.56 5.19
CA LEU A 315 -3.29 12.69 5.64
C LEU A 315 -2.33 12.28 6.77
N ASP A 316 -2.80 11.46 7.72
CA ASP A 316 -1.97 10.89 8.78
C ASP A 316 -0.79 10.07 8.22
N ASP A 317 -0.99 9.32 7.13
CA ASP A 317 0.07 8.53 6.47
C ASP A 317 1.16 9.41 5.85
N VAL A 318 0.79 10.52 5.19
CA VAL A 318 1.75 11.49 4.63
C VAL A 318 2.57 12.13 5.74
N VAL A 319 1.91 12.54 6.83
CA VAL A 319 2.59 13.12 8.00
C VAL A 319 3.46 12.07 8.69
N GLY A 320 3.02 10.82 8.78
CA GLY A 320 3.80 9.71 9.30
C GLY A 320 5.13 9.52 8.55
N LEU A 321 5.11 9.64 7.22
CA LEU A 321 6.33 9.60 6.40
C LEU A 321 7.26 10.78 6.69
N VAL A 322 6.71 11.99 6.83
CA VAL A 322 7.50 13.18 7.20
C VAL A 322 8.16 12.99 8.56
N VAL A 323 7.41 12.50 9.55
CA VAL A 323 7.90 12.22 10.90
C VAL A 323 8.99 11.15 10.88
N ALA A 324 8.80 10.06 10.12
CA ALA A 324 9.82 9.02 9.93
C ALA A 324 11.12 9.56 9.33
N GLY A 325 11.05 10.55 8.42
CA GLY A 325 12.22 11.20 7.83
C GLY A 325 12.94 12.18 8.76
N ILE A 326 12.24 12.76 9.74
CA ILE A 326 12.82 13.70 10.73
C ILE A 326 13.58 12.95 11.83
N ILE A 327 13.05 11.82 12.28
CA ILE A 327 13.54 11.09 13.46
C ILE A 327 15.03 10.73 13.39
N PRO A 328 15.56 10.15 12.29
CA PRO A 328 17.00 9.86 12.18
C PRO A 328 17.87 11.12 12.27
N GLY A 329 17.44 12.24 11.68
CA GLY A 329 18.16 13.51 11.72
C GLY A 329 18.13 14.19 13.09
N LEU A 330 17.17 13.85 13.95
CA LEU A 330 17.19 14.26 15.36
C LEU A 330 18.04 13.34 16.24
N ALA A 331 18.26 12.09 15.81
CA ALA A 331 19.10 11.13 16.51
C ALA A 331 20.59 11.40 16.32
N ASP A 332 20.98 11.88 15.13
CA ASP A 332 22.35 12.29 14.83
C ASP A 332 22.52 13.81 15.03
N ALA A 333 23.15 14.19 16.14
CA ALA A 333 23.38 15.59 16.51
C ALA A 333 24.26 16.36 15.50
N GLN A 334 25.01 15.68 14.62
CA GLN A 334 25.86 16.31 13.60
C GLN A 334 25.16 16.47 12.25
N ALA A 335 24.13 15.66 11.96
CA ALA A 335 23.50 15.62 10.65
C ALA A 335 22.49 16.76 10.39
N GLY A 336 21.87 17.31 11.44
CA GLY A 336 20.79 18.28 11.31
C GLY A 336 19.58 17.75 10.52
N VAL A 337 18.46 18.47 10.56
CA VAL A 337 17.28 18.10 9.77
C VAL A 337 17.35 18.79 8.41
N ARG A 338 17.63 18.01 7.35
CA ARG A 338 17.61 18.53 5.98
C ARG A 338 16.18 18.93 5.61
N TRP A 339 15.96 20.16 5.17
CA TRP A 339 14.62 20.65 4.78
C TRP A 339 13.97 19.76 3.70
N GLU A 340 14.78 19.15 2.84
CA GLU A 340 14.36 18.21 1.80
C GLU A 340 13.62 16.98 2.34
N THR A 341 13.98 16.47 3.52
CA THR A 341 13.31 15.28 4.10
C THR A 341 11.89 15.58 4.59
N ILE A 342 11.59 16.86 4.84
CA ILE A 342 10.27 17.33 5.27
C ILE A 342 9.46 17.81 4.06
N VAL A 343 10.03 18.68 3.26
CA VAL A 343 9.30 19.42 2.22
C VAL A 343 9.00 18.54 1.01
N ARG A 344 9.91 17.62 0.64
CA ARG A 344 9.73 16.76 -0.53
C ARG A 344 8.50 15.86 -0.41
N PRO A 345 8.31 15.07 0.67
CA PRO A 345 7.10 14.27 0.83
C PRO A 345 5.82 15.08 0.69
N VAL A 346 5.71 16.21 1.40
CA VAL A 346 4.50 17.06 1.42
C VAL A 346 4.19 17.61 0.03
N LEU A 347 5.18 18.20 -0.64
CA LEU A 347 4.98 18.77 -1.98
C LEU A 347 4.60 17.69 -3.01
N VAL A 348 5.24 16.52 -2.94
CA VAL A 348 4.93 15.40 -3.82
C VAL A 348 3.51 14.87 -3.55
N SER A 349 3.11 14.69 -2.29
CA SER A 349 1.74 14.27 -1.96
C SER A 349 0.70 15.25 -2.50
N VAL A 350 0.93 16.57 -2.34
CA VAL A 350 0.05 17.61 -2.88
C VAL A 350 0.02 17.59 -4.40
N ALA A 351 1.18 17.42 -5.05
CA ALA A 351 1.28 17.34 -6.50
C ALA A 351 0.49 16.15 -7.06
N PHE A 352 0.55 14.98 -6.42
CA PHE A 352 -0.27 13.83 -6.80
C PHE A 352 -1.75 14.05 -6.46
N ALA A 353 -2.08 14.59 -5.28
CA ALA A 353 -3.47 14.86 -4.87
C ALA A 353 -4.21 15.79 -5.85
N VAL A 354 -3.52 16.79 -6.40
CA VAL A 354 -4.08 17.74 -7.37
C VAL A 354 -3.91 17.28 -8.81
N GLY A 355 -2.76 16.68 -9.14
CA GLY A 355 -2.41 16.23 -10.49
C GLY A 355 -3.23 15.03 -10.96
N THR A 356 -3.52 14.08 -10.07
CA THR A 356 -4.32 12.88 -10.38
C THR A 356 -5.74 13.21 -10.88
N PRO A 357 -6.57 14.01 -10.17
CA PRO A 357 -7.91 14.35 -10.68
C PRO A 357 -7.86 15.17 -11.98
N LEU A 358 -6.86 16.05 -12.15
CA LEU A 358 -6.65 16.77 -13.40
C LEU A 358 -6.36 15.81 -14.57
N LEU A 359 -5.44 14.87 -14.36
CA LEU A 359 -5.10 13.84 -15.35
C LEU A 359 -6.31 12.96 -15.67
N ALA A 360 -7.06 12.54 -14.65
CA ALA A 360 -8.28 11.74 -14.81
C ALA A 360 -9.32 12.48 -15.66
N TRP A 361 -9.51 13.78 -15.44
CA TRP A 361 -10.42 14.61 -16.22
C TRP A 361 -9.99 14.75 -17.69
N VAL A 362 -8.69 14.95 -17.96
CA VAL A 362 -8.16 15.02 -19.33
C VAL A 362 -8.37 13.69 -20.06
N LEU A 363 -8.04 12.57 -19.41
CA LEU A 363 -8.17 11.23 -20.00
C LEU A 363 -9.64 10.85 -20.21
N ARG A 364 -10.52 11.15 -19.26
CA ARG A 364 -11.97 10.94 -19.42
C ARG A 364 -12.51 11.74 -20.59
N LYS A 365 -12.11 13.00 -20.77
CA LYS A 365 -12.49 13.79 -21.96
C LYS A 365 -11.96 13.17 -23.25
N GLY A 366 -10.75 12.61 -23.24
CA GLY A 366 -10.18 11.88 -24.38
C GLY A 366 -11.02 10.64 -24.73
N LEU A 367 -11.35 9.83 -23.73
CA LEU A 367 -12.17 8.63 -23.86
C LEU A 367 -13.58 8.98 -24.36
N LEU A 368 -14.22 9.97 -23.74
CA LEU A 368 -15.54 10.47 -24.17
C LEU A 368 -15.52 11.13 -25.54
N ARG A 369 -14.40 11.70 -26.01
CA ARG A 369 -14.30 12.21 -27.40
C ARG A 369 -14.24 11.09 -28.42
N ILE A 370 -13.61 9.97 -28.07
CA ILE A 370 -13.62 8.76 -28.90
C ILE A 370 -15.04 8.19 -28.94
N ASP A 371 -15.78 8.29 -27.82
CA ASP A 371 -17.19 7.89 -27.69
C ASP A 371 -18.15 8.81 -28.49
N LEU A 372 -18.10 10.12 -28.26
CA LEU A 372 -19.00 11.14 -28.81
C LEU A 372 -18.76 11.48 -30.29
N ARG A 373 -17.52 11.38 -30.82
CA ARG A 373 -17.28 11.52 -32.29
C ARG A 373 -17.94 10.40 -33.12
N GLY A 374 -18.48 9.38 -32.47
CA GLY A 374 -19.24 8.30 -33.11
C GLY A 374 -20.70 8.60 -33.40
N ASP A 375 -21.35 9.50 -32.63
CA ASP A 375 -22.80 9.74 -32.73
C ASP A 375 -23.22 10.56 -33.95
N SER A 376 -22.31 11.29 -34.58
CA SER A 376 -22.59 12.03 -35.82
C SER A 376 -22.72 11.14 -37.07
N TRP A 377 -22.54 9.82 -36.94
CA TRP A 377 -22.68 8.85 -38.03
C TRP A 377 -23.89 7.95 -37.85
N LYS A 378 -25.06 8.53 -37.55
CA LYS A 378 -26.33 7.87 -37.85
C LYS A 378 -26.82 8.32 -39.22
N MET A 379 -27.11 7.28 -40.03
CA MET A 379 -28.08 7.27 -41.12
C MET A 379 -27.53 7.44 -42.54
N GLN A 380 -26.77 6.45 -43.03
CA GLN A 380 -27.11 5.80 -44.29
C GLN A 380 -26.38 4.47 -44.48
N THR A 381 -27.11 3.52 -45.05
CA THR A 381 -26.71 2.17 -45.51
C THR A 381 -26.61 1.06 -44.45
N GLY A 382 -27.63 0.20 -44.45
CA GLY A 382 -27.64 -1.07 -43.76
C GLY A 382 -26.74 -2.07 -44.46
N THR A 383 -25.73 -2.55 -43.74
CA THR A 383 -25.13 -3.90 -43.74
C THR A 383 -23.80 -3.81 -42.97
N HIS A 384 -23.61 -4.69 -41.97
CA HIS A 384 -22.41 -4.84 -41.11
C HIS A 384 -22.03 -3.70 -40.13
N THR A 385 -22.85 -3.48 -39.10
CA THR A 385 -22.47 -2.72 -37.89
C THR A 385 -21.80 -3.62 -36.83
N ALA A 386 -20.57 -4.11 -37.09
CA ALA A 386 -19.87 -5.05 -36.20
C ALA A 386 -18.62 -4.56 -35.41
N PRO A 387 -17.92 -3.44 -35.69
CA PRO A 387 -16.65 -3.17 -35.02
C PRO A 387 -16.73 -2.33 -33.72
N ARG A 388 -17.79 -1.55 -33.49
CA ARG A 388 -17.82 -0.49 -32.44
C ARG A 388 -18.20 -0.98 -31.05
N TRP A 389 -19.26 -1.78 -30.93
CA TRP A 389 -19.63 -2.47 -29.68
C TRP A 389 -18.55 -3.47 -29.24
N ARG A 390 -17.75 -3.98 -30.18
CA ARG A 390 -16.57 -4.81 -29.88
C ARG A 390 -15.46 -4.01 -29.20
N VAL A 391 -15.21 -2.77 -29.61
CA VAL A 391 -14.18 -1.92 -28.96
C VAL A 391 -14.64 -1.45 -27.59
N LEU A 392 -15.90 -1.01 -27.46
CA LEU A 392 -16.44 -0.60 -26.15
C LEU A 392 -16.53 -1.80 -25.20
N GLY A 393 -17.02 -2.95 -25.66
CA GLY A 393 -17.01 -4.20 -24.90
C GLY A 393 -15.60 -4.71 -24.57
N LEU A 394 -14.59 -4.42 -25.41
CA LEU A 394 -13.19 -4.73 -25.11
C LEU A 394 -12.64 -3.81 -24.01
N VAL A 395 -12.95 -2.51 -24.05
CA VAL A 395 -12.48 -1.53 -23.05
C VAL A 395 -13.12 -1.78 -21.69
N TYR A 396 -14.43 -2.03 -21.64
CA TYR A 396 -15.16 -2.28 -20.39
C TYR A 396 -15.15 -3.76 -19.96
N GLY A 397 -14.54 -4.65 -20.74
CA GLY A 397 -14.42 -6.06 -20.40
C GLY A 397 -13.58 -6.31 -19.15
N THR A 398 -14.02 -7.24 -18.30
CA THR A 398 -13.40 -7.53 -16.98
C THR A 398 -11.90 -7.84 -17.05
N ARG A 399 -11.44 -8.58 -18.07
CA ARG A 399 -10.01 -8.89 -18.28
C ARG A 399 -9.17 -7.67 -18.65
N THR A 400 -9.72 -6.77 -19.48
CA THR A 400 -9.05 -5.51 -19.86
C THR A 400 -8.99 -4.56 -18.67
N GLN A 401 -10.07 -4.51 -17.89
CA GLN A 401 -10.13 -3.73 -16.66
C GLN A 401 -9.14 -4.26 -15.61
N LEU A 402 -8.97 -5.58 -15.48
CA LEU A 402 -7.91 -6.16 -14.64
C LEU A 402 -6.52 -5.70 -15.10
N PHE A 403 -6.24 -5.71 -16.40
CA PHE A 403 -4.98 -5.18 -16.93
C PHE A 403 -4.80 -3.69 -16.61
N CYS A 404 -5.87 -2.89 -16.75
CA CYS A 404 -5.84 -1.46 -16.39
C CYS A 404 -5.60 -1.23 -14.90
N ILE A 405 -6.20 -2.06 -14.03
CA ILE A 405 -5.98 -2.06 -12.59
C ILE A 405 -4.51 -2.30 -12.29
N VAL A 406 -3.94 -3.41 -12.78
CA VAL A 406 -2.54 -3.76 -12.51
C VAL A 406 -1.58 -2.70 -13.03
N LEU A 407 -1.79 -2.20 -14.25
CA LEU A 407 -0.95 -1.17 -14.86
C LEU A 407 -0.99 0.14 -14.06
N THR A 408 -2.20 0.60 -13.72
CA THR A 408 -2.39 1.88 -13.02
C THR A 408 -1.90 1.80 -11.58
N LEU A 409 -2.24 0.73 -10.86
CA LEU A 409 -1.79 0.50 -9.50
C LEU A 409 -0.25 0.46 -9.45
N SER A 410 0.39 -0.30 -10.34
CA SER A 410 1.85 -0.37 -10.41
C SER A 410 2.49 0.98 -10.72
N ALA A 411 1.95 1.71 -11.71
CA ALA A 411 2.47 3.02 -12.09
C ALA A 411 2.37 4.06 -10.97
N PHE A 412 1.23 4.10 -10.26
CA PHE A 412 1.02 5.03 -9.16
C PHE A 412 1.86 4.67 -7.94
N VAL A 413 1.89 3.39 -7.53
CA VAL A 413 2.69 2.95 -6.37
C VAL A 413 4.19 3.18 -6.63
N ALA A 414 4.69 2.82 -7.82
CA ALA A 414 6.07 3.12 -8.18
C ALA A 414 6.33 4.63 -8.24
N GLY A 415 5.43 5.37 -8.90
CA GLY A 415 5.52 6.83 -9.04
C GLY A 415 5.58 7.55 -7.70
N THR A 416 4.71 7.18 -6.75
CA THR A 416 4.72 7.77 -5.41
C THR A 416 5.94 7.36 -4.60
N LYS A 417 6.33 6.08 -4.62
CA LYS A 417 7.53 5.58 -3.93
C LYS A 417 8.79 6.32 -4.37
N TYR A 418 9.06 6.37 -5.68
CA TYR A 418 10.27 6.99 -6.21
C TYR A 418 10.22 8.52 -6.13
N ALA A 419 9.03 9.14 -6.18
CA ALA A 419 8.89 10.56 -5.94
C ALA A 419 9.14 10.94 -4.47
N GLY A 420 8.91 10.02 -3.52
CA GLY A 420 9.21 10.19 -2.10
C GLY A 420 7.96 10.46 -1.24
N THR A 421 6.79 9.93 -1.64
CA THR A 421 5.56 9.95 -0.83
C THR A 421 5.09 8.52 -0.55
N SER A 422 4.04 8.36 0.25
CA SER A 422 3.47 7.06 0.64
C SER A 422 2.98 6.24 -0.57
N GLU A 423 3.33 4.96 -0.57
CA GLU A 423 2.84 3.94 -1.51
C GLU A 423 1.34 3.68 -1.33
N LEU A 424 0.86 3.66 -0.07
CA LEU A 424 -0.55 3.50 0.26
C LEU A 424 -1.39 4.66 -0.30
N PHE A 425 -0.86 5.88 -0.18
CA PHE A 425 -1.48 7.06 -0.79
C PHE A 425 -1.56 6.93 -2.33
N GLY A 426 -0.50 6.42 -2.96
CA GLY A 426 -0.48 6.11 -4.39
C GLY A 426 -1.53 5.07 -4.79
N ALA A 427 -1.62 3.96 -4.05
CA ALA A 427 -2.62 2.92 -4.28
C ALA A 427 -4.05 3.45 -4.16
N TYR A 428 -4.33 4.28 -3.16
CA TYR A 428 -5.63 4.92 -3.00
C TYR A 428 -5.98 5.81 -4.20
N LEU A 429 -5.04 6.69 -4.62
CA LEU A 429 -5.23 7.57 -5.75
C LEU A 429 -5.42 6.81 -7.07
N ALA A 430 -4.74 5.68 -7.25
CA ALA A 430 -4.90 4.82 -8.42
C ALA A 430 -6.34 4.28 -8.53
N GLY A 431 -6.91 3.83 -7.41
CA GLY A 431 -8.29 3.37 -7.34
C GLY A 431 -9.28 4.50 -7.65
N ALA A 432 -9.11 5.64 -6.99
CA ALA A 432 -9.94 6.83 -7.22
C ALA A 432 -9.88 7.31 -8.69
N PHE A 433 -8.69 7.26 -9.29
CA PHE A 433 -8.45 7.61 -10.69
C PHE A 433 -9.21 6.70 -11.66
N LEU A 434 -9.11 5.38 -11.49
CA LEU A 434 -9.81 4.42 -12.36
C LEU A 434 -11.32 4.49 -12.19
N ALA A 435 -11.82 4.61 -10.96
CA ALA A 435 -13.24 4.80 -10.70
C ALA A 435 -13.76 6.05 -11.41
N TYR A 436 -13.02 7.17 -11.39
CA TYR A 436 -13.46 8.37 -12.09
C TYR A 436 -13.47 8.24 -13.62
N ILE A 437 -12.46 7.57 -14.21
CA ILE A 437 -12.33 7.45 -15.67
C ILE A 437 -13.41 6.55 -16.28
N PHE A 438 -13.70 5.41 -15.64
CA PHE A 438 -14.58 4.37 -16.19
C PHE A 438 -15.98 4.39 -15.59
N THR A 439 -16.36 5.45 -14.86
CA THR A 439 -17.76 5.64 -14.46
C THR A 439 -18.61 5.90 -15.70
N TRP A 440 -19.43 4.93 -16.06
CA TRP A 440 -20.38 5.08 -17.15
C TRP A 440 -21.51 6.04 -16.74
N THR A 441 -21.58 7.18 -17.41
CA THR A 441 -22.73 8.10 -17.36
C THR A 441 -23.49 7.88 -18.66
N GLY A 442 -24.55 7.07 -18.63
CA GLY A 442 -25.30 6.72 -19.84
C GLY A 442 -25.84 7.92 -20.61
N PRO A 443 -26.11 7.76 -21.92
CA PRO A 443 -26.73 8.81 -22.72
C PRO A 443 -28.19 9.01 -22.26
N GLY A 444 -28.41 10.05 -21.45
CA GLY A 444 -29.73 10.40 -20.95
C GLY A 444 -29.75 11.47 -19.85
N HIS A 445 -28.66 11.68 -19.13
CA HIS A 445 -28.60 12.71 -18.08
C HIS A 445 -27.91 13.98 -18.58
N SER A 446 -28.63 14.78 -19.37
CA SER A 446 -28.33 16.21 -19.46
C SER A 446 -28.46 16.82 -18.06
N PRO A 447 -27.56 17.73 -17.64
CA PRO A 447 -27.73 18.45 -16.39
C PRO A 447 -28.85 19.48 -16.58
N GLY A 448 -30.09 19.05 -16.37
CA GLY A 448 -31.26 19.90 -16.46
C GLY A 448 -32.46 19.20 -17.09
N THR A 449 -33.58 19.27 -16.37
CA THR A 449 -34.99 19.12 -16.79
C THR A 449 -35.67 17.75 -16.65
N SER A 450 -36.76 17.81 -15.87
CA SER A 450 -37.97 16.97 -15.76
C SER A 450 -37.87 15.56 -15.12
N ASP A 451 -38.10 15.53 -13.80
CA ASP A 451 -38.94 14.54 -13.14
C ASP A 451 -40.38 14.63 -13.69
N LEU A 452 -40.91 13.53 -14.22
CA LEU A 452 -42.34 13.25 -14.27
C LEU A 452 -42.54 11.79 -13.87
N ASP A 453 -43.27 11.59 -12.78
CA ASP A 453 -43.59 10.30 -12.13
C ASP A 453 -44.22 9.28 -13.09
N PRO A 454 -44.04 7.96 -12.85
CA PRO A 454 -45.05 6.97 -13.14
C PRO A 454 -45.74 6.44 -11.87
N ASP A 455 -47.06 6.39 -11.98
CA ASP A 455 -48.12 5.97 -11.06
C ASP A 455 -47.92 4.59 -10.39
N PRO A 456 -48.30 4.35 -9.12
CA PRO A 456 -48.14 3.07 -8.47
C PRO A 456 -49.40 2.21 -8.59
N SER A 457 -49.53 1.41 -9.65
CA SER A 457 -50.52 0.33 -9.67
C SER A 457 -50.18 -0.81 -10.63
N SER A 458 -49.44 -1.80 -10.13
CA SER A 458 -49.55 -3.18 -10.61
C SER A 458 -49.05 -4.15 -9.53
N GLN A 459 -49.94 -4.46 -8.59
CA GLN A 459 -49.84 -5.64 -7.75
C GLN A 459 -50.23 -6.87 -8.57
N SER A 460 -49.35 -7.87 -8.63
CA SER A 460 -49.69 -9.21 -9.14
C SER A 460 -49.51 -10.22 -8.00
N THR A 461 -50.65 -10.72 -7.56
CA THR A 461 -50.89 -11.76 -6.56
C THR A 461 -50.29 -13.12 -6.95
N VAL A 462 -49.68 -13.84 -6.01
CA VAL A 462 -49.33 -15.26 -6.16
C VAL A 462 -49.94 -16.07 -5.00
N SER A 463 -50.79 -17.03 -5.34
CA SER A 463 -51.38 -18.04 -4.43
C SER A 463 -50.42 -19.23 -4.23
N PRO A 464 -50.52 -19.98 -3.10
CA PRO A 464 -49.60 -21.07 -2.76
C PRO A 464 -50.08 -22.44 -3.25
N ALA A 465 -49.16 -23.33 -3.64
CA ALA A 465 -49.43 -24.75 -3.90
C ALA A 465 -48.32 -25.66 -3.34
N GLU A 466 -48.76 -26.85 -2.92
CA GLU A 466 -48.20 -27.86 -2.00
C GLU A 466 -46.94 -28.65 -2.45
N PRO A 467 -46.31 -29.43 -1.53
CA PRO A 467 -45.03 -30.11 -1.75
C PRO A 467 -45.19 -31.58 -2.18
N SER A 468 -44.32 -32.09 -3.06
CA SER A 468 -44.16 -33.53 -3.28
C SER A 468 -42.74 -33.97 -3.73
N THR A 469 -42.07 -34.67 -2.80
CA THR A 469 -41.32 -35.95 -2.92
C THR A 469 -40.46 -36.30 -4.15
N SER A 470 -39.14 -36.35 -3.90
CA SER A 470 -38.07 -37.31 -4.29
C SER A 470 -38.26 -38.35 -5.42
N SER A 471 -37.25 -38.48 -6.32
CA SER A 471 -36.49 -39.71 -6.74
C SER A 471 -35.45 -39.35 -7.86
N PRO A 472 -34.58 -40.27 -8.36
CA PRO A 472 -33.18 -40.45 -7.97
C PRO A 472 -32.13 -40.06 -9.05
N ILE A 473 -30.85 -40.11 -8.65
CA ILE A 473 -29.64 -39.75 -9.41
C ILE A 473 -29.37 -40.74 -10.57
N THR A 474 -29.05 -40.20 -11.75
CA THR A 474 -28.37 -40.93 -12.85
C THR A 474 -27.04 -40.22 -13.17
N PRO A 475 -25.89 -40.92 -13.18
CA PRO A 475 -24.59 -40.30 -13.44
C PRO A 475 -24.31 -40.24 -14.95
N GLY A 476 -24.07 -39.03 -15.47
CA GLY A 476 -23.53 -38.84 -16.82
C GLY A 476 -24.21 -37.74 -17.63
N THR A 477 -24.04 -36.48 -17.24
CA THR A 477 -24.18 -35.33 -18.16
C THR A 477 -23.32 -34.19 -17.62
N ILE A 478 -22.38 -33.71 -18.43
CA ILE A 478 -21.59 -32.50 -18.16
C ILE A 478 -22.58 -31.32 -18.17
N PRO A 479 -22.73 -30.51 -17.10
CA PRO A 479 -23.61 -29.36 -17.15
C PRO A 479 -22.92 -28.25 -17.97
N THR A 480 -23.46 -27.99 -19.15
CA THR A 480 -23.22 -26.77 -19.93
C THR A 480 -23.67 -25.58 -19.09
N PHE A 481 -22.73 -24.68 -18.78
CA PHE A 481 -22.96 -23.48 -18.00
C PHE A 481 -23.91 -22.55 -18.77
N VAL A 482 -25.18 -22.49 -18.36
CA VAL A 482 -26.11 -21.45 -18.78
C VAL A 482 -25.82 -20.22 -17.93
N PRO A 483 -25.44 -19.05 -18.50
CA PRO A 483 -25.26 -17.84 -17.72
C PRO A 483 -26.61 -17.45 -17.12
N SER A 484 -26.67 -17.31 -15.80
CA SER A 484 -27.81 -16.74 -15.09
C SER A 484 -28.08 -15.34 -15.61
N VAL A 485 -29.33 -15.11 -16.03
CA VAL A 485 -29.89 -13.80 -16.29
C VAL A 485 -29.70 -12.96 -15.02
N ILE A 486 -28.96 -11.86 -15.17
CA ILE A 486 -28.68 -10.89 -14.11
C ILE A 486 -29.90 -9.97 -14.02
N ASP A 487 -30.43 -9.80 -12.80
CA ASP A 487 -31.43 -8.78 -12.47
C ASP A 487 -30.87 -7.38 -12.80
N ASP A 488 -31.51 -6.71 -13.77
CA ASP A 488 -31.29 -5.32 -14.11
C ASP A 488 -32.03 -4.43 -13.09
N ASP A 489 -31.38 -4.03 -11.99
CA ASP A 489 -31.69 -2.76 -11.32
C ASP A 489 -30.56 -2.31 -10.34
N GLU A 490 -30.20 -1.02 -10.42
CA GLU A 490 -29.34 -0.23 -9.51
C GLU A 490 -27.79 -0.38 -9.52
N ASN A 491 -27.11 0.19 -10.54
CA ASN A 491 -25.93 1.09 -10.36
C ASN A 491 -25.39 1.59 -11.71
N PRO A 492 -24.86 2.84 -11.82
CA PRO A 492 -23.96 3.18 -12.93
C PRO A 492 -22.74 2.22 -12.90
N HIS A 493 -22.58 1.40 -13.94
CA HIS A 493 -21.54 0.37 -14.04
C HIS A 493 -20.14 0.95 -13.79
N ASN A 494 -19.53 0.60 -12.65
CA ASN A 494 -18.13 0.85 -12.35
C ASN A 494 -17.32 -0.39 -12.74
N ALA A 495 -17.00 -0.50 -14.04
CA ALA A 495 -16.33 -1.68 -14.60
C ALA A 495 -14.99 -2.05 -13.90
N PRO A 496 -14.15 -1.10 -13.45
CA PRO A 496 -12.99 -1.43 -12.61
C PRO A 496 -13.35 -2.11 -11.29
N LEU A 497 -14.39 -1.65 -10.59
CA LEU A 497 -14.81 -2.24 -9.32
C LEU A 497 -15.37 -3.65 -9.52
N GLU A 498 -16.11 -3.87 -10.60
CA GLU A 498 -16.59 -5.19 -10.99
C GLU A 498 -15.43 -6.15 -11.28
N ALA A 499 -14.47 -5.74 -12.12
CA ALA A 499 -13.29 -6.54 -12.43
C ALA A 499 -12.44 -6.86 -11.18
N PHE A 500 -12.31 -5.91 -10.26
CA PHE A 500 -11.66 -6.12 -8.97
C PHE A 500 -12.39 -7.20 -8.15
N ASN A 501 -13.71 -7.09 -8.03
CA ASN A 501 -14.53 -8.05 -7.28
C ASN A 501 -14.50 -9.45 -7.89
N THR A 502 -14.43 -9.56 -9.22
CA THR A 502 -14.37 -10.87 -9.90
C THR A 502 -13.00 -11.54 -9.77
N HIS A 503 -11.90 -10.79 -9.85
CA HIS A 503 -10.56 -11.39 -10.01
C HIS A 503 -9.63 -11.21 -8.80
N LEU A 504 -9.70 -10.08 -8.09
CA LEU A 504 -8.76 -9.76 -7.00
C LEU A 504 -9.37 -10.01 -5.63
N LEU A 505 -10.64 -9.67 -5.43
CA LEU A 505 -11.32 -9.86 -4.14
C LEU A 505 -11.32 -11.33 -3.63
N PRO A 506 -11.50 -12.36 -4.48
CA PRO A 506 -11.46 -13.77 -4.04
C PRO A 506 -10.08 -14.23 -3.56
N ILE A 507 -9.01 -13.52 -3.91
CA ILE A 507 -7.65 -13.79 -3.45
C ILE A 507 -7.33 -12.88 -2.24
N LEU A 508 -7.82 -11.64 -2.28
CA LEU A 508 -7.58 -10.64 -1.26
C LEU A 508 -8.19 -11.03 0.09
N SER A 509 -9.50 -11.31 0.11
CA SER A 509 -10.25 -11.51 1.35
C SER A 509 -9.83 -12.77 2.13
N PRO A 510 -9.69 -13.96 1.51
CA PRO A 510 -9.38 -15.18 2.26
C PRO A 510 -7.88 -15.44 2.46
N LEU A 511 -7.00 -14.80 1.67
CA LEU A 511 -5.56 -15.10 1.67
C LEU A 511 -4.70 -13.88 1.99
N LEU A 512 -4.64 -12.88 1.10
CA LEU A 512 -3.68 -11.78 1.24
C LEU A 512 -3.98 -10.87 2.45
N GLY A 513 -5.26 -10.60 2.72
CA GLY A 513 -5.69 -9.82 3.87
C GLY A 513 -5.29 -10.48 5.20
N PRO A 514 -5.65 -11.75 5.46
CA PRO A 514 -5.20 -12.46 6.65
C PRO A 514 -3.67 -12.52 6.79
N ILE A 515 -2.93 -12.76 5.70
CA ILE A 515 -1.46 -12.77 5.72
C ILE A 515 -0.89 -11.41 6.12
N PHE A 516 -1.47 -10.30 5.63
CA PHE A 516 -1.11 -8.95 6.03
C PHE A 516 -1.25 -8.74 7.55
N PHE A 517 -2.42 -9.04 8.12
CA PHE A 517 -2.66 -8.84 9.55
C PHE A 517 -1.76 -9.75 10.41
N ALA A 518 -1.51 -10.98 9.96
CA ALA A 518 -0.59 -11.88 10.63
C ALA A 518 0.87 -11.40 10.55
N SER A 519 1.25 -10.73 9.47
CA SER A 519 2.58 -10.13 9.32
C SER A 519 2.80 -8.98 10.32
N ILE A 520 1.78 -8.14 10.55
CA ILE A 520 1.82 -7.13 11.64
C ILE A 520 2.01 -7.84 12.99
N GLY A 521 1.26 -8.91 13.24
CA GLY A 521 1.39 -9.69 14.47
C GLY A 521 2.78 -10.28 14.68
N ALA A 522 3.37 -10.86 13.63
CA ALA A 522 4.68 -11.50 13.68
C ALA A 522 5.84 -10.51 13.85
N ALA A 523 5.65 -9.25 13.44
CA ALA A 523 6.64 -8.18 13.63
C ALA A 523 6.69 -7.63 15.07
N LEU A 524 5.72 -7.96 15.93
CA LEU A 524 5.67 -7.48 17.31
C LEU A 524 6.59 -8.30 18.23
N PRO A 525 7.52 -7.65 18.97
CA PRO A 525 8.52 -8.34 19.81
C PRO A 525 7.96 -8.80 21.18
N VAL A 526 6.77 -9.43 21.19
CA VAL A 526 5.99 -9.71 22.42
C VAL A 526 6.75 -10.57 23.45
N GLY A 527 7.59 -11.49 23.01
CA GLY A 527 8.37 -12.36 23.91
C GLY A 527 9.36 -11.61 24.80
N THR A 528 9.84 -10.44 24.35
CA THR A 528 10.80 -9.61 25.11
C THR A 528 10.12 -8.57 25.99
N LEU A 529 8.85 -8.20 25.69
CA LEU A 529 8.10 -7.14 26.39
C LEU A 529 7.84 -7.42 27.88
N PHE A 530 7.93 -8.68 28.29
CA PHE A 530 7.69 -9.11 29.67
C PHE A 530 8.98 -9.38 30.47
N THR A 531 10.17 -9.26 29.86
CA THR A 531 11.46 -9.59 30.48
C THR A 531 12.42 -8.40 30.49
N ILE A 532 12.21 -7.48 31.43
CA ILE A 532 13.12 -6.35 31.68
C ILE A 532 13.95 -6.66 32.91
N ARG A 533 15.29 -6.64 32.77
CA ARG A 533 16.24 -6.95 33.84
C ARG A 533 16.94 -5.66 34.29
N ASN A 534 16.84 -5.33 35.58
CA ASN A 534 17.58 -4.21 36.17
C ASN A 534 19.07 -4.56 36.20
N ASN A 535 19.91 -3.69 35.63
CA ASN A 535 21.36 -3.86 35.59
C ASN A 535 22.07 -3.21 36.80
N SER A 536 21.38 -3.03 37.93
CA SER A 536 22.00 -2.58 39.16
C SER A 536 22.54 -3.79 39.93
N ASN A 537 23.83 -3.77 40.29
CA ASN A 537 24.52 -4.72 41.16
C ASN A 537 23.95 -4.85 42.60
N ASP A 538 22.71 -4.41 42.82
CA ASP A 538 22.04 -4.48 44.11
C ASP A 538 21.21 -5.78 44.18
N THR A 539 21.85 -6.83 44.69
CA THR A 539 21.35 -8.21 44.77
C THR A 539 20.20 -8.40 45.77
N LYS A 540 19.50 -7.33 46.17
CA LYS A 540 18.45 -7.37 47.21
C LYS A 540 17.04 -6.94 46.78
N ARG A 541 16.79 -6.60 45.51
CA ARG A 541 15.42 -6.42 44.98
C ARG A 541 15.25 -7.14 43.64
N GLY A 542 15.03 -8.45 43.69
CA GLY A 542 14.56 -9.21 42.54
C GLY A 542 13.08 -8.94 42.28
N GLY A 543 12.73 -8.48 41.07
CA GLY A 543 11.38 -8.64 40.50
C GLY A 543 10.56 -7.39 40.16
N GLU A 544 10.96 -6.17 40.56
CA GLU A 544 10.05 -5.00 40.49
C GLU A 544 9.99 -4.25 39.13
N GLY A 545 10.86 -4.55 38.16
CA GLY A 545 10.97 -3.78 36.90
C GLY A 545 9.89 -4.07 35.84
N SER A 546 9.58 -5.34 35.57
CA SER A 546 8.76 -5.73 34.40
C SER A 546 7.29 -5.26 34.48
N HIS A 547 6.66 -5.38 35.65
CA HIS A 547 5.26 -4.95 35.84
C HIS A 547 5.06 -3.45 35.65
N SER A 548 6.09 -2.64 35.98
CA SER A 548 6.01 -1.18 35.85
C SER A 548 5.92 -0.74 34.39
N VAL A 549 6.65 -1.42 33.49
CA VAL A 549 6.66 -1.09 32.06
C VAL A 549 5.36 -1.49 31.37
N VAL A 550 4.82 -2.66 31.72
CA VAL A 550 3.48 -3.08 31.27
C VAL A 550 2.44 -2.06 31.71
N TRP A 551 2.44 -1.63 32.97
CA TRP A 551 1.50 -0.65 33.47
C TRP A 551 1.66 0.72 32.81
N ARG A 552 2.90 1.20 32.63
CA ARG A 552 3.20 2.44 31.89
C ARG A 552 2.70 2.37 30.45
N GLY A 553 2.93 1.25 29.78
CA GLY A 553 2.40 0.95 28.44
C GLY A 553 0.88 0.97 28.37
N ILE A 554 0.19 0.34 29.33
CA ILE A 554 -1.27 0.34 29.43
C ILE A 554 -1.80 1.76 29.63
N VAL A 555 -1.29 2.50 30.63
CA VAL A 555 -1.73 3.88 30.90
C VAL A 555 -1.49 4.77 29.69
N TYR A 556 -0.34 4.63 29.03
CA TYR A 556 -0.02 5.36 27.82
C TYR A 556 -0.97 5.00 26.67
N SER A 557 -1.31 3.73 26.49
CA SER A 557 -2.27 3.27 25.48
C SER A 557 -3.67 3.85 25.71
N VAL A 558 -4.15 3.88 26.95
CA VAL A 558 -5.46 4.46 27.30
C VAL A 558 -5.49 5.95 26.96
N LEU A 559 -4.41 6.67 27.28
CA LEU A 559 -4.28 8.07 26.90
C LEU A 559 -4.32 8.27 25.38
N MET A 560 -3.67 7.39 24.61
CA MET A 560 -3.67 7.45 23.14
C MET A 560 -5.02 7.12 22.53
N VAL A 561 -5.75 6.17 23.11
CA VAL A 561 -7.14 5.87 22.73
C VAL A 561 -8.01 7.10 22.94
N LEU A 562 -7.92 7.75 24.11
CA LEU A 562 -8.67 8.97 24.42
C LEU A 562 -8.31 10.13 23.48
N ALA A 563 -7.02 10.29 23.16
CA ALA A 563 -6.56 11.30 22.21
C ALA A 563 -7.21 11.13 20.84
N LYS A 564 -7.23 9.90 20.30
CA LYS A 564 -7.85 9.61 18.99
C LYS A 564 -9.38 9.67 19.03
N MET A 565 -10.00 9.30 20.16
CA MET A 565 -11.44 9.52 20.36
C MET A 565 -11.83 11.01 20.26
N GLY A 566 -10.92 11.92 20.63
CA GLY A 566 -11.10 13.37 20.46
C GLY A 566 -11.32 13.82 19.01
N VAL A 567 -10.83 13.07 18.01
CA VAL A 567 -11.05 13.36 16.59
C VAL A 567 -12.54 13.27 16.24
N GLY A 568 -13.29 12.40 16.92
CA GLY A 568 -14.73 12.24 16.75
C GLY A 568 -15.54 13.50 17.06
N VAL A 569 -15.00 14.45 17.83
CA VAL A 569 -15.68 15.70 18.22
C VAL A 569 -16.07 16.53 16.99
N TRP A 570 -15.27 16.48 15.92
CA TRP A 570 -15.57 17.19 14.67
C TRP A 570 -16.87 16.73 14.00
N MET A 571 -17.37 15.52 14.32
CA MET A 571 -18.67 15.06 13.82
C MET A 571 -19.86 15.76 14.49
N PHE A 572 -19.66 16.48 15.60
CA PHE A 572 -20.72 17.30 16.23
C PHE A 572 -20.88 18.67 15.58
N ALA A 573 -19.88 19.17 14.86
CA ALA A 573 -19.99 20.37 14.03
C ALA A 573 -20.95 20.19 12.84
N TRP A 574 -21.47 18.96 12.65
CA TRP A 574 -22.40 18.56 11.61
C TRP A 574 -23.85 19.01 11.89
N PRO A 575 -24.62 19.57 10.93
CA PRO A 575 -26.07 19.74 11.05
C PRO A 575 -26.83 18.41 10.80
N GLU A 576 -27.90 18.13 11.53
CA GLU A 576 -28.60 16.84 11.50
C GLU A 576 -29.22 16.61 10.12
N PRO A 577 -29.11 15.39 9.53
CA PRO A 577 -30.05 15.00 8.51
C PRO A 577 -31.43 15.09 9.15
N ALA A 578 -32.36 15.82 8.52
CA ALA A 578 -33.73 15.91 8.99
C ALA A 578 -34.35 14.50 8.95
N GLY A 579 -34.23 13.76 10.06
CA GLY A 579 -34.87 12.46 10.22
C GLY A 579 -36.37 12.67 10.32
N GLY A 580 -37.12 12.00 9.45
CA GLY A 580 -38.58 11.94 9.53
C GLY A 580 -39.01 11.40 10.88
N GLY A 581 -39.44 12.30 11.77
CA GLY A 581 -40.03 11.95 13.05
C GLY A 581 -41.50 11.56 12.87
N ARG A 582 -41.81 10.29 13.11
CA ARG A 582 -43.12 9.89 13.65
C ARG A 582 -43.26 10.57 15.02
N GLY A 583 -44.31 11.35 15.20
CA GLY A 583 -44.63 11.97 16.47
C GLY A 583 -45.36 13.29 16.28
N GLU A 584 -46.65 13.21 16.01
CA GLU A 584 -47.58 14.30 16.26
C GLU A 584 -47.32 14.92 17.64
N ARG A 585 -47.11 16.23 17.66
CA ARG A 585 -47.64 17.07 18.72
C ARG A 585 -47.79 18.48 18.15
N GLY A 586 -49.05 18.82 17.87
CA GLY A 586 -49.44 20.14 17.41
C GLY A 586 -48.93 21.19 18.39
N VAL A 587 -48.19 22.15 17.85
CA VAL A 587 -48.00 23.45 18.49
C VAL A 587 -48.90 24.40 17.70
N VAL A 588 -50.07 24.65 18.28
CA VAL A 588 -50.95 25.76 17.92
C VAL A 588 -50.16 27.04 18.19
N VAL A 589 -49.73 27.71 17.12
CA VAL A 589 -49.23 29.08 17.23
C VAL A 589 -50.45 29.99 17.28
N HIS A 590 -50.77 30.43 18.50
CA HIS A 590 -51.68 31.51 18.76
C HIS A 590 -50.96 32.81 18.38
N ASP A 591 -51.29 33.39 17.22
CA ASP A 591 -50.81 34.73 16.89
C ASP A 591 -51.98 35.71 16.98
N SER A 592 -51.83 36.64 17.92
CA SER A 592 -52.80 37.66 18.27
C SER A 592 -52.27 38.98 17.73
N LEU A 593 -52.80 39.41 16.59
CA LEU A 593 -52.52 40.72 16.06
C LEU A 593 -53.68 41.66 16.35
N ARG A 594 -53.36 42.64 17.19
CA ARG A 594 -54.16 43.78 17.58
C ARG A 594 -54.51 44.65 16.39
N ASP A 595 -55.76 45.08 16.45
CA ASP A 595 -56.39 46.16 15.73
C ASP A 595 -55.67 47.49 16.02
N GLU A 596 -55.15 48.17 14.99
CA GLU A 596 -54.93 49.62 15.03
C GLU A 596 -55.31 50.25 13.69
N SER A 597 -56.43 50.96 13.77
CA SER A 597 -57.01 51.83 12.76
C SER A 597 -56.23 53.13 12.56
N GLY A 598 -56.00 53.49 11.29
CA GLY A 598 -56.17 54.85 10.78
C GLY A 598 -54.95 55.77 10.73
N ARG A 599 -54.49 56.06 9.49
CA ARG A 599 -54.28 57.42 8.94
C ARG A 599 -53.76 57.34 7.51
N GLY A 600 -54.48 57.97 6.57
CA GLY A 600 -54.14 58.02 5.16
C GLY A 600 -53.25 59.20 4.74
N ARG A 601 -52.79 59.13 3.49
CA ARG A 601 -52.52 60.18 2.48
C ARG A 601 -51.60 59.58 1.38
N ASP A 602 -51.50 60.07 0.14
CA ASP A 602 -52.44 60.16 -0.99
C ASP A 602 -51.55 60.36 -2.26
N TYR A 603 -52.10 60.16 -3.48
CA TYR A 603 -51.58 60.55 -4.84
C TYR A 603 -50.44 59.72 -5.51
N SER A 604 -50.43 59.36 -6.82
CA SER A 604 -51.27 59.61 -8.02
C SER A 604 -50.89 58.63 -9.16
N ARG A 605 -51.85 58.24 -10.02
CA ARG A 605 -51.63 57.67 -11.37
C ARG A 605 -52.22 58.60 -12.44
N PRO A 606 -51.62 58.72 -13.65
CA PRO A 606 -52.30 59.28 -14.82
C PRO A 606 -52.89 58.18 -15.75
N PRO A 607 -53.84 58.53 -16.66
CA PRO A 607 -54.80 57.60 -17.27
C PRO A 607 -54.53 57.28 -18.76
N LEU A 608 -55.17 56.22 -19.29
CA LEU A 608 -55.34 55.97 -20.73
C LEU A 608 -56.81 55.57 -21.04
N PRO A 609 -57.34 55.87 -22.25
CA PRO A 609 -58.78 56.06 -22.52
C PRO A 609 -59.39 54.89 -23.37
N PRO A 610 -60.57 55.01 -24.04
CA PRO A 610 -61.77 54.23 -23.71
C PRO A 610 -62.17 53.15 -24.76
N LEU A 611 -63.04 52.22 -24.33
CA LEU A 611 -63.85 51.27 -25.15
C LEU A 611 -64.84 52.03 -26.07
N PRO A 612 -65.34 51.52 -27.23
CA PRO A 612 -66.28 50.37 -27.35
C PRO A 612 -66.11 49.56 -28.69
N SER A 613 -66.80 48.45 -29.04
CA SER A 613 -68.25 48.30 -29.31
C SER A 613 -68.70 46.85 -29.63
N LEU A 614 -69.92 46.56 -29.14
CA LEU A 614 -71.02 45.66 -29.56
C LEU A 614 -71.02 45.01 -30.97
N SER A 615 -71.40 43.71 -31.05
CA SER A 615 -72.66 43.18 -31.64
C SER A 615 -72.61 41.64 -31.68
N ARG A 616 -73.45 40.88 -30.97
CA ARG A 616 -74.85 40.43 -31.21
C ARG A 616 -75.01 39.14 -32.05
N SER A 617 -76.08 38.43 -31.71
CA SER A 617 -76.70 37.19 -32.27
C SER A 617 -75.97 35.88 -31.99
N GLY A 618 -76.52 34.84 -31.36
CA GLY A 618 -77.90 34.52 -30.95
C GLY A 618 -78.23 33.10 -31.42
N LEU A 619 -78.41 32.14 -30.52
CA LEU A 619 -79.26 30.94 -30.69
C LEU A 619 -79.24 30.06 -29.43
N ASP A 620 -80.44 29.84 -28.90
CA ASP A 620 -80.81 28.92 -27.82
C ASP A 620 -80.58 27.45 -28.20
N LEU A 621 -80.22 26.62 -27.22
CA LEU A 621 -80.92 25.38 -26.81
C LEU A 621 -80.00 24.47 -25.96
N LYS A 622 -80.39 24.26 -24.69
CA LYS A 622 -80.10 23.06 -23.88
C LYS A 622 -81.16 22.00 -24.24
N PRO A 623 -80.92 20.67 -24.16
CA PRO A 623 -80.62 20.02 -22.87
C PRO A 623 -79.76 18.74 -22.88
N SER A 624 -79.44 18.31 -21.66
CA SER A 624 -79.26 16.92 -21.19
C SER A 624 -77.95 16.17 -21.43
N ALA A 625 -77.32 15.89 -20.28
CA ALA A 625 -76.50 14.75 -19.89
C ALA A 625 -76.24 13.63 -20.92
N ALA A 626 -74.96 13.32 -21.13
CA ALA A 626 -74.37 12.02 -20.86
C ALA A 626 -72.84 12.10 -21.01
N SER A 627 -72.21 11.19 -20.31
CA SER A 627 -70.79 10.90 -20.17
C SER A 627 -69.96 10.79 -21.45
N ALA A 628 -68.65 10.98 -21.25
CA ALA A 628 -67.54 10.21 -21.82
C ALA A 628 -66.66 10.93 -22.87
N VAL A 629 -65.42 11.14 -22.41
CA VAL A 629 -64.16 10.78 -23.09
C VAL A 629 -63.53 11.76 -24.08
N GLU A 630 -62.21 11.88 -23.88
CA GLU A 630 -61.14 12.38 -24.74
C GLU A 630 -60.86 13.89 -24.84
N GLY A 631 -59.65 14.24 -24.38
CA GLY A 631 -58.63 14.61 -25.36
C GLY A 631 -58.38 16.09 -25.60
N THR A 632 -57.23 16.54 -25.07
CA THR A 632 -56.27 17.47 -25.68
C THR A 632 -56.56 18.98 -25.80
N ALA A 633 -55.70 19.71 -25.07
CA ALA A 633 -54.83 20.82 -25.52
C ALA A 633 -55.28 22.29 -25.33
N GLY A 634 -54.34 23.08 -24.78
CA GLY A 634 -54.31 24.55 -24.74
C GLY A 634 -54.11 25.14 -23.34
N HIS A 635 -52.97 24.92 -22.66
CA HIS A 635 -51.80 25.82 -22.62
C HIS A 635 -52.09 27.33 -22.55
N GLY A 636 -51.60 27.96 -21.46
CA GLY A 636 -51.00 29.29 -21.52
C GLY A 636 -51.69 30.41 -20.74
N ALA A 637 -51.51 30.45 -19.41
CA ALA A 637 -51.56 31.70 -18.61
C ALA A 637 -51.19 31.55 -17.12
N GLY A 638 -50.83 30.35 -16.62
CA GLY A 638 -50.55 30.14 -15.18
C GLY A 638 -49.08 30.13 -14.77
N GLN A 639 -48.14 30.17 -15.72
CA GLN A 639 -46.73 29.82 -15.46
C GLN A 639 -45.83 30.98 -15.01
N LEU A 640 -46.26 32.24 -15.03
CA LEU A 640 -45.37 33.37 -14.66
C LEU A 640 -45.47 33.79 -13.18
N ALA A 641 -46.52 33.42 -12.47
CA ALA A 641 -46.67 33.75 -11.04
C ALA A 641 -45.97 32.75 -10.10
N GLN A 642 -45.61 31.56 -10.59
CA GLN A 642 -44.95 30.51 -9.79
C GLN A 642 -43.41 30.59 -9.83
N PHE A 643 -42.84 31.39 -10.73
CA PHE A 643 -41.39 31.56 -10.88
C PHE A 643 -40.75 32.57 -9.93
N ALA A 644 -41.54 33.41 -9.24
CA ALA A 644 -41.01 34.43 -8.32
C ALA A 644 -40.89 33.97 -6.85
N LEU A 645 -41.45 32.80 -6.50
CA LEU A 645 -41.40 32.22 -5.15
C LEU A 645 -40.54 30.94 -5.05
N SER A 646 -39.93 30.49 -6.15
CA SER A 646 -39.06 29.30 -6.21
C SER A 646 -37.56 29.61 -5.97
N GLY A 647 -37.20 30.86 -5.66
CA GLY A 647 -35.81 31.30 -5.46
C GLY A 647 -35.19 31.02 -4.09
N ARG A 648 -35.83 30.24 -3.20
CA ARG A 648 -35.31 30.02 -1.83
C ARG A 648 -35.62 28.66 -1.21
N GLN A 649 -35.79 27.60 -2.00
CA GLN A 649 -35.76 26.24 -1.47
C GLN A 649 -34.32 25.71 -1.49
N ARG A 650 -33.70 25.64 -0.30
CA ARG A 650 -32.53 24.79 -0.08
C ARG A 650 -32.85 23.39 -0.58
N GLN A 651 -32.01 22.86 -1.48
CA GLN A 651 -32.06 21.44 -1.88
C GLN A 651 -32.07 20.58 -0.61
N ASN A 652 -33.22 19.98 -0.30
CA ASN A 652 -33.32 18.94 0.70
C ASN A 652 -32.70 17.68 0.08
N GLU A 653 -31.43 17.45 0.39
CA GLU A 653 -30.72 16.18 0.17
C GLU A 653 -31.56 15.08 0.85
N LYS A 654 -32.18 14.16 0.09
CA LYS A 654 -32.77 12.94 0.67
C LYS A 654 -31.68 12.27 1.51
N ALA A 655 -31.93 12.08 2.80
CA ALA A 655 -30.96 11.47 3.71
C ALA A 655 -30.62 10.04 3.24
N ASN A 656 -29.33 9.73 3.10
CA ASN A 656 -28.90 8.37 2.79
C ASN A 656 -29.27 7.47 4.00
N PRO A 657 -30.06 6.39 3.82
CA PRO A 657 -30.48 5.53 4.92
C PRO A 657 -29.30 4.90 5.69
N ASP A 658 -28.14 4.78 5.05
CA ASP A 658 -26.91 4.23 5.65
C ASP A 658 -26.09 5.25 6.45
N GLU A 659 -26.49 6.53 6.50
CA GLU A 659 -25.73 7.58 7.16
C GLU A 659 -25.92 7.51 8.70
N PRO A 660 -24.85 7.25 9.49
CA PRO A 660 -24.99 7.11 10.93
C PRO A 660 -25.34 8.44 11.61
N THR A 661 -26.13 8.37 12.68
CA THR A 661 -26.43 9.54 13.54
C THR A 661 -25.15 10.19 14.08
N ARG A 662 -25.16 11.50 14.38
CA ARG A 662 -23.96 12.25 14.80
C ARG A 662 -23.15 11.57 15.91
N LYS A 663 -23.82 11.00 16.91
CA LYS A 663 -23.19 10.27 18.02
C LYS A 663 -22.50 8.99 17.54
N ARG A 664 -23.17 8.24 16.66
CA ARG A 664 -22.64 7.02 16.03
C ARG A 664 -21.46 7.34 15.10
N ALA A 665 -21.57 8.41 14.32
CA ALA A 665 -20.52 8.95 13.47
C ALA A 665 -19.27 9.37 14.26
N ALA A 666 -19.44 10.13 15.34
CA ALA A 666 -18.36 10.55 16.22
C ALA A 666 -17.63 9.36 16.86
N ALA A 667 -18.39 8.39 17.37
CA ALA A 667 -17.84 7.19 17.97
C ALA A 667 -17.09 6.32 16.94
N LEU A 668 -17.67 6.13 15.74
CA LEU A 668 -17.05 5.37 14.66
C LEU A 668 -15.75 6.04 14.20
N LEU A 669 -15.77 7.35 13.92
CA LEU A 669 -14.58 8.08 13.50
C LEU A 669 -13.47 8.01 14.55
N GLY A 670 -13.81 8.23 15.83
CA GLY A 670 -12.85 8.18 16.93
C GLY A 670 -12.24 6.79 17.10
N LEU A 671 -13.06 5.73 17.18
CA LEU A 671 -12.59 4.35 17.36
C LEU A 671 -11.79 3.85 16.15
N ALA A 672 -12.22 4.19 14.94
CA ALA A 672 -11.52 3.83 13.71
C ALA A 672 -10.14 4.48 13.59
N MET A 673 -9.93 5.64 14.22
CA MET A 673 -8.63 6.32 14.25
C MET A 673 -7.66 5.81 15.34
N VAL A 674 -8.13 4.94 16.23
CA VAL A 674 -7.30 4.37 17.31
C VAL A 674 -6.35 3.30 16.78
N ALA A 675 -6.80 2.49 15.81
CA ALA A 675 -6.06 1.33 15.34
C ALA A 675 -4.71 1.74 14.72
N ARG A 676 -3.63 1.11 15.21
CA ARG A 676 -2.27 1.31 14.72
C ARG A 676 -1.87 0.19 13.75
N GLY A 677 -0.88 0.47 12.93
CA GLY A 677 -0.51 -0.36 11.79
C GLY A 677 0.98 -0.42 11.63
N GLU A 678 1.42 -0.96 10.50
CA GLU A 678 2.83 -1.09 10.17
C GLU A 678 3.61 0.24 10.24
N ILE A 679 3.01 1.37 9.84
CA ILE A 679 3.69 2.67 9.85
C ILE A 679 4.05 3.10 11.28
N ALA A 680 3.18 2.81 12.26
CA ALA A 680 3.48 3.08 13.67
C ALA A 680 4.66 2.23 14.17
N LEU A 681 4.76 0.98 13.70
CA LEU A 681 5.89 0.09 14.01
C LEU A 681 7.18 0.56 13.35
N ILE A 682 7.13 0.96 12.08
CA ILE A 682 8.28 1.52 11.35
C ILE A 682 8.78 2.78 12.04
N ILE A 683 7.90 3.72 12.41
CA ILE A 683 8.28 4.94 13.12
C ILE A 683 8.90 4.59 14.48
N ALA A 684 8.33 3.65 15.23
CA ALA A 684 8.89 3.21 16.51
C ALA A 684 10.28 2.58 16.35
N GLN A 685 10.50 1.78 15.29
CA GLN A 685 11.79 1.16 14.98
C GLN A 685 12.83 2.20 14.55
N LEU A 686 12.46 3.15 13.69
CA LEU A 686 13.34 4.27 13.31
C LEU A 686 13.67 5.18 14.50
N ALA A 687 12.73 5.31 15.45
CA ALA A 687 12.92 6.03 16.69
C ALA A 687 13.73 5.26 17.75
N ARG A 688 14.09 4.00 17.51
CA ARG A 688 14.80 3.18 18.50
C ARG A 688 16.08 3.84 19.04
N PRO A 689 16.95 4.48 18.22
CA PRO A 689 18.13 5.19 18.74
C PRO A 689 17.78 6.33 19.71
N LEU A 690 16.65 7.00 19.50
CA LEU A 690 16.15 8.05 20.39
C LEU A 690 15.52 7.48 21.66
N LEU A 691 14.86 6.34 21.54
CA LEU A 691 14.11 5.70 22.63
C LEU A 691 15.01 4.93 23.58
N VAL A 692 16.06 4.28 23.06
CA VAL A 692 16.98 3.45 23.84
C VAL A 692 18.21 4.23 24.34
N GLY A 693 18.55 5.35 23.68
CA GLY A 693 19.83 6.01 23.89
C GLY A 693 20.96 5.28 23.17
N SER A 694 22.03 5.98 22.82
CA SER A 694 23.13 5.47 22.00
C SER A 694 23.98 4.41 22.73
N GLY A 695 23.50 3.17 22.73
CA GLY A 695 24.20 1.96 23.14
C GLY A 695 23.55 0.75 22.45
N ASP A 696 24.32 0.09 21.59
CA ASP A 696 23.99 -1.10 20.79
C ASP A 696 22.99 -0.94 19.63
N SER A 697 23.57 -0.71 18.45
CA SER A 697 23.01 -1.02 17.14
C SER A 697 22.59 -2.49 17.09
N PHE A 698 21.31 -2.75 16.86
CA PHE A 698 20.80 -4.09 16.55
C PHE A 698 21.36 -4.55 15.21
N ASP A 699 22.44 -5.33 15.23
CA ASP A 699 22.87 -6.12 14.08
C ASP A 699 21.86 -7.26 13.87
N GLY A 700 21.39 -7.42 12.64
CA GLY A 700 20.31 -8.33 12.25
C GLY A 700 20.69 -9.82 12.26
N THR A 701 21.76 -10.21 12.97
CA THR A 701 22.16 -11.60 13.11
C THR A 701 21.41 -12.24 14.27
N VAL A 702 20.37 -13.01 13.93
CA VAL A 702 19.75 -13.97 14.85
C VAL A 702 20.73 -15.11 15.07
N ASP A 703 21.67 -14.93 16.01
CA ASP A 703 22.44 -16.04 16.54
C ASP A 703 21.63 -16.74 17.64
N GLY A 704 21.36 -18.01 17.39
CA GLY A 704 20.58 -18.87 18.26
C GLY A 704 21.32 -19.17 19.56
N GLY A 705 20.67 -18.85 20.69
CA GLY A 705 20.95 -19.47 21.98
C GLY A 705 21.59 -18.53 23.02
N ARG A 706 20.80 -18.26 24.07
CA ARG A 706 21.14 -17.63 25.37
C ARG A 706 21.28 -16.10 25.37
N GLY A 707 20.19 -15.44 25.79
CA GLY A 707 20.29 -14.24 26.66
C GLY A 707 19.71 -12.91 26.17
N ASN A 708 18.50 -12.85 25.60
CA ASN A 708 17.83 -11.56 25.33
C ASN A 708 16.96 -11.11 26.53
N ALA A 709 17.56 -10.43 27.50
CA ALA A 709 16.83 -9.64 28.49
C ALA A 709 16.96 -8.16 28.13
N ILE A 710 15.84 -7.44 28.12
CA ILE A 710 15.79 -5.99 27.86
C ILE A 710 16.48 -5.26 29.03
N THR A 711 17.47 -4.43 28.73
CA THR A 711 18.12 -3.53 29.70
C THR A 711 17.21 -2.34 30.03
N MET A 712 17.40 -1.66 31.16
CA MET A 712 16.55 -0.51 31.55
C MET A 712 16.55 0.62 30.51
N ASP A 713 17.58 0.69 29.67
CA ASP A 713 17.70 1.68 28.60
C ASP A 713 16.65 1.48 27.49
N GLU A 714 16.11 0.28 27.27
CA GLU A 714 15.04 0.05 26.28
C GLU A 714 13.61 0.20 26.84
N GLU A 715 13.44 0.63 28.09
CA GLU A 715 12.12 0.83 28.69
C GLU A 715 11.20 1.75 27.85
N PRO A 716 11.64 2.92 27.35
CA PRO A 716 10.78 3.80 26.55
C PRO A 716 10.29 3.13 25.26
N PHE A 717 11.15 2.33 24.62
CA PHE A 717 10.79 1.56 23.43
C PHE A 717 9.73 0.51 23.77
N ALA A 718 9.91 -0.25 24.85
CA ALA A 718 8.93 -1.25 25.29
C ALA A 718 7.56 -0.63 25.63
N VAL A 719 7.52 0.53 26.31
CA VAL A 719 6.27 1.27 26.58
C VAL A 719 5.54 1.66 25.29
N VAL A 720 6.27 2.11 24.28
CA VAL A 720 5.71 2.48 22.96
C VAL A 720 5.13 1.25 22.26
N ILE A 721 5.85 0.13 22.23
CA ILE A 721 5.38 -1.11 21.60
C ILE A 721 4.12 -1.63 22.30
N TRP A 722 4.07 -1.60 23.64
CA TRP A 722 2.86 -1.93 24.39
C TRP A 722 1.66 -1.07 23.99
N ALA A 723 1.88 0.24 23.86
CA ALA A 723 0.83 1.15 23.46
C ALA A 723 0.37 0.94 22.02
N ILE A 724 1.28 0.61 21.09
CA ILE A 724 0.92 0.22 19.71
C ILE A 724 0.07 -1.04 19.72
N LEU A 725 0.53 -2.10 20.40
CA LEU A 725 -0.18 -3.39 20.49
C LEU A 725 -1.61 -3.21 21.03
N ILE A 726 -1.76 -2.55 22.17
CA ILE A 726 -3.07 -2.35 22.81
C ILE A 726 -3.97 -1.46 21.94
N SER A 727 -3.43 -0.41 21.31
CA SER A 727 -4.22 0.47 20.45
C SER A 727 -4.66 -0.23 19.16
N THR A 728 -3.83 -1.06 18.55
CA THR A 728 -4.19 -1.86 17.36
C THR A 728 -5.34 -2.81 17.66
N VAL A 729 -5.20 -3.63 18.72
CA VAL A 729 -6.22 -4.61 19.10
C VAL A 729 -7.48 -3.91 19.59
N GLY A 730 -7.35 -2.91 20.47
CA GLY A 730 -8.45 -2.17 21.05
C GLY A 730 -9.25 -1.36 20.01
N GLY A 731 -8.59 -0.73 19.05
CA GLY A 731 -9.24 0.00 17.97
C GLY A 731 -10.05 -0.94 17.06
N ALA A 732 -9.45 -2.04 16.63
CA ALA A 732 -10.12 -3.02 15.77
C ALA A 732 -11.33 -3.68 16.46
N LEU A 733 -11.14 -4.09 17.72
CA LEU A 733 -12.22 -4.65 18.54
C LEU A 733 -13.34 -3.62 18.75
N GLY A 734 -12.99 -2.38 19.07
CA GLY A 734 -13.94 -1.31 19.32
C GLY A 734 -14.84 -1.00 18.11
N VAL A 735 -14.25 -0.94 16.91
CA VAL A 735 -15.03 -0.78 15.67
C VAL A 735 -15.92 -1.99 15.41
N GLY A 736 -15.41 -3.22 15.54
CA GLY A 736 -16.19 -4.45 15.34
C GLY A 736 -17.40 -4.56 16.27
N VAL A 737 -17.21 -4.30 17.57
CA VAL A 737 -18.29 -4.30 18.57
C VAL A 737 -19.31 -3.20 18.29
N LEU A 738 -18.86 -2.00 17.91
CA LEU A 738 -19.75 -0.89 17.58
C LEU A 738 -20.65 -1.25 16.38
N LEU A 739 -20.07 -1.73 15.28
CA LEU A 739 -20.81 -2.11 14.08
C LEU A 739 -21.74 -3.31 14.33
N GLY A 740 -21.29 -4.30 15.10
CA GLY A 740 -22.13 -5.43 15.51
C GLY A 740 -23.35 -4.98 16.34
N SER A 741 -23.17 -3.97 17.21
CA SER A 741 -24.28 -3.41 17.99
C SER A 741 -25.31 -2.67 17.14
N TRP A 742 -24.89 -2.08 16.02
CA TRP A 742 -25.80 -1.42 15.07
C TRP A 742 -26.62 -2.45 14.31
N LYS A 743 -25.96 -3.49 13.77
CA LYS A 743 -26.62 -4.60 13.07
C LYS A 743 -27.70 -5.28 13.91
N ARG A 744 -27.45 -5.50 15.21
CA ARG A 744 -28.43 -6.07 16.15
C ARG A 744 -29.63 -5.15 16.42
N ARG A 745 -29.43 -3.83 16.42
CA ARG A 745 -30.51 -2.85 16.64
C ARG A 745 -31.38 -2.66 15.40
N ASP A 746 -30.76 -2.64 14.22
CA ASP A 746 -31.48 -2.41 12.97
C ASP A 746 -32.19 -3.70 12.51
N GLY A 747 -31.64 -4.89 12.80
CA GLY A 747 -32.30 -6.18 12.58
C GLY A 747 -33.36 -6.56 13.61
N GLY A 748 -33.45 -5.85 14.75
CA GLY A 748 -34.45 -6.12 15.81
C GLY A 748 -35.83 -5.52 15.55
N GLY A 749 -36.03 -4.80 14.44
CA GLY A 749 -37.32 -4.23 14.02
C GLY A 749 -38.13 -5.10 13.07
N GLY A 750 -37.55 -6.19 12.56
CA GLY A 750 -38.24 -7.17 11.70
C GLY A 750 -38.61 -8.41 12.51
N SER A 751 -39.91 -8.64 12.69
CA SER A 751 -40.47 -9.77 13.42
C SER A 751 -39.98 -11.14 12.93
N GLY A 752 -39.71 -11.99 13.92
CA GLY A 752 -39.53 -13.46 13.91
C GLY A 752 -39.83 -14.25 12.63
N GLY A 753 -38.83 -15.03 12.24
CA GLY A 753 -38.95 -16.16 11.33
C GLY A 753 -37.66 -16.97 11.37
N SER A 754 -37.45 -17.76 12.42
CA SER A 754 -36.37 -18.74 12.46
C SER A 754 -36.62 -19.84 11.44
N VAL A 755 -35.63 -20.18 10.62
CA VAL A 755 -35.46 -21.56 10.16
C VAL A 755 -33.96 -21.87 10.10
N GLY A 756 -33.57 -22.78 11.02
CA GLY A 756 -32.80 -24.01 10.77
C GLY A 756 -31.52 -23.93 9.95
#